data_AF-A0A6G2ICJ7-F1
#
_entry.id   AF-A0A6G2ICJ7-F1
#
_cell.length_a   1.000
_cell.length_b   1.000
_cell.length_c   1.000
_cell.angle_alpha   90.00
_cell.angle_beta   90.00
_cell.angle_gamma   90.00
#
_symmetry.space_group_name_H-M   'P 1'
#
loop_
_entity.id
_entity.type
_entity.pdbx_description
1 polymer ?
#
loop_
_entity_poly.entity_id
_entity_poly.type
_entity_poly.pdbx_seq_one_letter_code
_entity_poly.pdbx_strand_id
1 'polypeptide(L)'
;MIGSTDDQLVVCIDLRHELAEVMDPQALVERFRDAMRDAHVRSADVSRVLVIDTVTSLLRHHAAYERLCSNPLVSSLLCLAVGPLPGPDERVLSLPSQLRPPVAATLWIGDVRGIGWRPGQARSLALTDSDSAADDITGLEPLIDLLRVAEVFDETVAALGELPSAVASPALRLLVHEVPEEDLMRAQLQALDSCVSPPDDLRTGLAPGGALDVLAGHVQPEDLSVEDCLPESSLLRQAHWRSVERLGEANDALDVLAGWRGLLMMSEPALDAVQSVRETGHCLADYRDAIEQTFEWADGRAGLNADGRDHLAQMGIQLPPVPGTRPDEVGAELRRQVAQRLHRRRPLPEIVEWLRDFAERTVPTGSAAQLDRLHRLCPDDLLDTLREPPPPPIGTDLVPPSLWAAAAALLAGLSPLGGWGTVIVLVLLAVGSVRAAGSPGRVPPATAGALAVSWLAGGGAGLGLRSVGVPVWTGAPLIVLALLAAALSARSLWVTAVRQWRTDAGLAAAGEAVDRLGDVLDQGVLQHWLLADARAGASDQAKALAHLVQSVCDTLAEFAEQLGRRARPAWDSGPRGGRSGPAGGRGGTTFAVEYVGQAGQTLQTTLAGDVCDLVAEVLAPYWEVVLRDPASAASLPVVSRTDELMHGYQQQLARAGTTPAPPFASASAGRPDPATLVGVDLHRIVDVLLPDSRSDALQLCSPDQLRMLDRAPGSARSFGFVPQAMQGAFWKAVVSSSGAEKGHGGRGRGDGAPQSGDWAAHSSPVMVGMPEIVWTASGRFAGLLRLVPLTTGAVRPVWPEEADVGTTSSRDATPPPSASRAPGEAG
;
A
#
# COMPACT_ATOMS: atom_id res chain seq x y z
N MET A 1 -19.03 -21.70 -22.67
CA MET A 1 -19.66 -21.51 -21.36
C MET A 1 -19.16 -22.63 -20.47
N ILE A 2 -18.05 -22.38 -19.76
CA ILE A 2 -17.54 -23.29 -18.74
C ILE A 2 -18.27 -22.83 -17.48
N GLY A 3 -19.26 -23.60 -17.04
CA GLY A 3 -19.96 -23.32 -15.79
C GLY A 3 -18.94 -23.28 -14.66
N SER A 4 -19.00 -22.24 -13.84
CA SER A 4 -18.22 -22.16 -12.61
C SER A 4 -18.44 -23.43 -11.79
N THR A 5 -17.37 -24.11 -11.40
CA THR A 5 -17.41 -25.30 -10.53
C THR A 5 -17.95 -25.00 -9.13
N ASP A 6 -18.17 -23.72 -8.77
CA ASP A 6 -18.80 -23.30 -7.51
C ASP A 6 -20.29 -23.68 -7.38
N ASP A 7 -20.92 -24.18 -8.44
CA ASP A 7 -22.37 -24.42 -8.46
C ASP A 7 -22.79 -25.87 -8.14
N GLN A 8 -21.87 -26.81 -7.87
CA GLN A 8 -22.22 -28.23 -7.66
C GLN A 8 -22.07 -28.65 -6.20
N LEU A 9 -23.17 -29.05 -5.55
CA LEU A 9 -23.20 -29.44 -4.14
C LEU A 9 -23.69 -30.88 -3.96
N VAL A 10 -22.97 -31.66 -3.15
CA VAL A 10 -23.42 -32.98 -2.70
C VAL A 10 -24.05 -32.85 -1.32
N VAL A 11 -25.34 -33.17 -1.22
CA VAL A 11 -26.09 -33.09 0.04
C VAL A 11 -25.95 -34.42 0.78
N CYS A 12 -25.35 -34.39 1.95
CA CYS A 12 -25.11 -35.57 2.79
C CYS A 12 -26.24 -35.71 3.82
N ILE A 13 -26.91 -36.87 3.81
CA ILE A 13 -28.01 -37.21 4.72
C ILE A 13 -27.64 -38.51 5.46
N ASP A 14 -27.63 -38.46 6.79
CA ASP A 14 -27.37 -39.64 7.62
C ASP A 14 -28.67 -40.22 8.17
N LEU A 15 -29.23 -41.26 7.54
CA LEU A 15 -30.50 -41.88 7.95
C LEU A 15 -30.42 -42.56 9.31
N ARG A 16 -29.23 -42.77 9.87
CA ARG A 16 -29.05 -43.28 11.23
C ARG A 16 -29.54 -42.28 12.28
N HIS A 17 -29.53 -40.98 11.95
CA HIS A 17 -29.86 -39.89 12.86
C HIS A 17 -30.98 -38.98 12.32
N GLU A 18 -31.08 -38.81 11.00
CA GLU A 18 -31.96 -37.85 10.32
C GLU A 18 -33.23 -38.49 9.72
N LEU A 19 -33.58 -39.73 10.06
CA LEU A 19 -34.74 -40.43 9.49
C LEU A 19 -36.05 -39.62 9.63
N ALA A 20 -36.29 -39.02 10.80
CA ALA A 20 -37.49 -38.23 11.04
C ALA A 20 -37.59 -36.99 10.14
N GLU A 21 -36.45 -36.35 9.86
CA GLU A 21 -36.35 -35.15 9.03
C GLU A 21 -36.58 -35.48 7.55
N VAL A 22 -36.11 -36.64 7.08
CA VAL A 22 -36.35 -37.08 5.69
C VAL A 22 -37.81 -37.44 5.45
N MET A 23 -38.49 -37.97 6.47
CA MET A 23 -39.90 -38.36 6.36
C MET A 23 -40.86 -37.17 6.31
N ASP A 24 -40.48 -36.02 6.88
CA ASP A 24 -41.25 -34.77 6.77
C ASP A 24 -40.88 -33.99 5.49
N PRO A 25 -41.83 -33.73 4.56
CA PRO A 25 -41.54 -32.94 3.36
C PRO A 25 -40.99 -31.54 3.64
N GLN A 26 -41.40 -30.87 4.72
CA GLN A 26 -40.91 -29.51 5.00
C GLN A 26 -39.50 -29.54 5.55
N ALA A 27 -39.21 -30.41 6.52
CA ALA A 27 -37.87 -30.60 7.05
C ALA A 27 -36.86 -31.01 5.96
N LEU A 28 -37.24 -31.88 5.01
CA LEU A 28 -36.37 -32.27 3.90
C LEU A 28 -36.00 -31.08 3.01
N VAL A 29 -36.95 -30.19 2.68
CA VAL A 29 -36.66 -28.97 1.90
C VAL A 29 -35.79 -28.00 2.69
N GLU A 30 -36.01 -27.89 4.01
CA GLU A 30 -35.14 -27.07 4.87
C GLU A 30 -33.72 -27.64 4.89
N ARG A 31 -33.54 -28.97 4.94
CA ARG A 31 -32.23 -29.61 4.91
C ARG A 31 -31.44 -29.28 3.63
N PHE A 32 -32.10 -29.26 2.47
CA PHE A 32 -31.49 -28.79 1.23
C PHE A 32 -31.08 -27.30 1.30
N ARG A 33 -31.89 -26.46 1.94
CA ARG A 33 -31.58 -25.04 2.13
C ARG A 33 -30.45 -24.82 3.13
N ASP A 34 -30.41 -25.60 4.20
CA ASP A 34 -29.35 -25.57 5.19
C ASP A 34 -28.05 -26.07 4.60
N ALA A 35 -28.05 -27.11 3.75
CA ALA A 35 -26.86 -27.51 3.00
C ALA A 35 -26.31 -26.38 2.11
N MET A 36 -27.20 -25.63 1.42
CA MET A 36 -26.79 -24.44 0.66
C MET A 36 -26.27 -23.31 1.57
N ARG A 37 -26.85 -23.14 2.76
CA ARG A 37 -26.42 -22.15 3.75
C ARG A 37 -25.07 -22.53 4.36
N ASP A 38 -24.85 -23.80 4.67
CA ASP A 38 -23.59 -24.34 5.17
C ASP A 38 -22.49 -24.20 4.12
N ALA A 39 -22.84 -24.38 2.84
CA ALA A 39 -21.98 -24.07 1.70
C ALA A 39 -21.86 -22.55 1.42
N HIS A 40 -22.70 -21.71 2.03
CA HIS A 40 -22.78 -20.26 1.83
C HIS A 40 -23.01 -19.85 0.37
N VAL A 41 -23.75 -20.65 -0.40
CA VAL A 41 -24.06 -20.40 -1.82
C VAL A 41 -25.51 -19.94 -1.94
N ARG A 42 -25.77 -18.92 -2.78
CA ARG A 42 -27.14 -18.41 -3.02
C ARG A 42 -27.96 -19.32 -3.94
N SER A 43 -27.30 -20.08 -4.81
CA SER A 43 -27.89 -21.06 -5.73
C SER A 43 -26.86 -22.13 -6.07
N ALA A 44 -27.18 -23.40 -5.84
CA ALA A 44 -26.35 -24.54 -6.23
C ALA A 44 -27.22 -25.68 -6.77
N ASP A 45 -26.64 -26.52 -7.62
CA ASP A 45 -27.18 -27.79 -8.05
C ASP A 45 -27.07 -28.80 -6.89
N VAL A 46 -28.20 -29.02 -6.21
CA VAL A 46 -28.36 -29.94 -5.08
C VAL A 46 -28.80 -31.35 -5.50
N SER A 47 -28.68 -31.68 -6.78
CA SER A 47 -29.26 -32.91 -7.31
C SER A 47 -28.54 -34.21 -6.94
N ARG A 48 -27.38 -34.08 -6.30
CA ARG A 48 -26.54 -35.18 -5.79
C ARG A 48 -26.80 -35.38 -4.31
N VAL A 49 -27.26 -36.58 -3.95
CA VAL A 49 -27.53 -36.94 -2.55
C VAL A 49 -26.68 -38.13 -2.13
N LEU A 50 -25.88 -37.94 -1.09
CA LEU A 50 -25.12 -38.99 -0.42
C LEU A 50 -25.87 -39.43 0.84
N VAL A 51 -26.33 -40.68 0.87
CA VAL A 51 -27.08 -41.24 1.99
C VAL A 51 -26.22 -42.21 2.78
N ILE A 52 -26.12 -42.04 4.10
CA ILE A 52 -25.44 -42.97 5.01
C ILE A 52 -26.49 -43.78 5.75
N ASP A 53 -26.40 -45.11 5.69
CA ASP A 53 -27.29 -46.01 6.42
C ASP A 53 -26.56 -47.27 6.88
N THR A 54 -27.17 -48.01 7.80
CA THR A 54 -26.67 -49.29 8.30
C THR A 54 -27.30 -50.47 7.55
N VAL A 55 -26.50 -51.50 7.25
CA VAL A 55 -26.97 -52.70 6.54
C VAL A 55 -28.19 -53.34 7.23
N THR A 56 -28.25 -53.29 8.55
CA THR A 56 -29.35 -53.83 9.37
C THR A 56 -30.64 -53.01 9.29
N SER A 57 -30.55 -51.73 8.93
CA SER A 57 -31.70 -50.80 8.89
C SER A 57 -32.17 -50.47 7.47
N LEU A 58 -31.38 -50.81 6.43
CA LEU A 58 -31.71 -50.56 5.02
C LEU A 58 -33.16 -50.90 4.65
N LEU A 59 -33.63 -52.10 5.00
CA LEU A 59 -34.99 -52.55 4.69
C LEU A 59 -36.07 -51.80 5.47
N ARG A 60 -35.76 -51.35 6.69
CA ARG A 60 -36.69 -50.54 7.51
C ARG A 60 -36.83 -49.14 6.95
N HIS A 61 -35.79 -48.61 6.33
CA HIS A 61 -35.77 -47.26 5.76
C HIS A 61 -36.28 -47.19 4.30
N HIS A 62 -36.92 -48.25 3.78
CA HIS A 62 -37.42 -48.28 2.39
C HIS A 62 -38.30 -47.08 2.02
N ALA A 63 -39.16 -46.62 2.95
CA ALA A 63 -40.03 -45.46 2.74
C ALA A 63 -39.24 -44.14 2.60
N ALA A 64 -38.10 -44.01 3.29
CA ALA A 64 -37.23 -42.85 3.16
C ALA A 64 -36.54 -42.83 1.77
N TYR A 65 -36.06 -43.98 1.30
CA TYR A 65 -35.49 -44.12 -0.04
C TYR A 65 -36.51 -43.85 -1.14
N GLU A 66 -37.74 -44.34 -1.01
CA GLU A 66 -38.83 -44.05 -1.95
C GLU A 66 -39.09 -42.54 -2.06
N ARG A 67 -39.06 -41.84 -0.92
CA ARG A 67 -39.30 -40.39 -0.87
C ARG A 67 -38.16 -39.60 -1.48
N LEU A 68 -36.90 -39.97 -1.22
CA LEU A 68 -35.73 -39.34 -1.82
C LEU A 68 -35.69 -39.55 -3.33
N CYS A 69 -35.91 -40.78 -3.81
CA CYS A 69 -35.94 -41.08 -5.25
C CYS A 69 -37.14 -40.45 -5.98
N SER A 70 -38.24 -40.16 -5.28
CA SER A 70 -39.41 -39.49 -5.86
C SER A 70 -39.32 -37.96 -5.85
N ASN A 71 -38.31 -37.38 -5.20
CA ASN A 71 -38.16 -35.94 -5.08
C ASN A 71 -37.58 -35.35 -6.38
N PRO A 72 -38.22 -34.34 -7.01
CA PRO A 72 -37.75 -33.77 -8.26
C PRO A 72 -36.39 -33.06 -8.16
N LEU A 73 -35.95 -32.71 -6.95
CA LEU A 73 -34.64 -32.11 -6.73
C LEU A 73 -33.51 -33.14 -6.84
N VAL A 74 -33.78 -34.43 -6.67
CA VAL A 74 -32.77 -35.49 -6.61
C VAL A 74 -32.65 -36.18 -7.96
N SER A 75 -31.47 -36.09 -8.58
CA SER A 75 -31.17 -36.76 -9.85
C SER A 75 -30.34 -38.04 -9.66
N SER A 76 -29.49 -38.05 -8.64
CA SER A 76 -28.54 -39.12 -8.36
C SER A 76 -28.40 -39.35 -6.86
N LEU A 77 -28.55 -40.61 -6.43
CA LEU A 77 -28.47 -41.04 -5.04
C LEU A 77 -27.38 -42.10 -4.86
N LEU A 78 -26.42 -41.82 -3.99
CA LEU A 78 -25.38 -42.78 -3.59
C LEU A 78 -25.62 -43.22 -2.15
N CYS A 79 -25.88 -44.50 -1.93
CA CYS A 79 -26.08 -45.08 -0.61
C CYS A 79 -24.79 -45.72 -0.09
N LEU A 80 -24.27 -45.24 1.04
CA LEU A 80 -23.22 -45.87 1.83
C LEU A 80 -23.88 -46.81 2.85
N ALA A 81 -23.91 -48.10 2.54
CA ALA A 81 -24.43 -49.14 3.41
C ALA A 81 -23.32 -49.66 4.34
N VAL A 82 -23.32 -49.22 5.60
CA VAL A 82 -22.27 -49.49 6.59
C VAL A 82 -22.65 -50.64 7.52
N GLY A 83 -21.73 -51.56 7.74
CA GLY A 83 -21.81 -52.60 8.76
C GLY A 83 -21.82 -54.02 8.20
N PRO A 84 -21.63 -55.01 9.09
CA PRO A 84 -21.66 -56.41 8.72
C PRO A 84 -23.08 -56.86 8.37
N LEU A 85 -23.18 -58.00 7.69
CA LEU A 85 -24.46 -58.66 7.46
C LEU A 85 -25.02 -59.21 8.79
N PRO A 86 -26.35 -59.26 8.95
CA PRO A 86 -26.99 -59.59 10.21
C PRO A 86 -26.79 -61.04 10.69
N GLY A 87 -26.27 -61.95 9.85
CA GLY A 87 -25.99 -63.35 10.21
C GLY A 87 -24.58 -63.84 9.84
N PRO A 88 -23.96 -64.73 10.64
CA PRO A 88 -22.62 -65.28 10.39
C PRO A 88 -22.53 -66.16 9.12
N ASP A 89 -23.65 -66.72 8.68
CA ASP A 89 -23.76 -67.55 7.46
C ASP A 89 -24.52 -66.86 6.32
N GLU A 90 -24.97 -65.62 6.52
CA GLU A 90 -25.74 -64.89 5.51
C GLU A 90 -24.80 -64.33 4.45
N ARG A 91 -25.01 -64.74 3.19
CA ARG A 91 -24.13 -64.41 2.06
C ARG A 91 -24.79 -63.50 1.02
N VAL A 92 -25.94 -62.94 1.37
CA VAL A 92 -26.78 -62.18 0.46
C VAL A 92 -27.09 -60.83 1.10
N LEU A 93 -26.62 -59.76 0.47
CA LEU A 93 -26.98 -58.39 0.82
C LEU A 93 -28.39 -58.10 0.30
N SER A 94 -29.33 -57.92 1.23
CA SER A 94 -30.70 -57.57 0.90
C SER A 94 -30.84 -56.05 0.78
N LEU A 95 -31.23 -55.55 -0.39
CA LEU A 95 -31.38 -54.12 -0.68
C LEU A 95 -32.84 -53.76 -0.99
N PRO A 96 -33.35 -52.60 -0.53
CA PRO A 96 -34.62 -52.06 -1.01
C PRO A 96 -34.62 -51.94 -2.54
N SER A 97 -35.74 -52.25 -3.19
CA SER A 97 -35.86 -52.18 -4.66
C SER A 97 -35.65 -50.76 -5.21
N GLN A 98 -35.80 -49.73 -4.38
CA GLN A 98 -35.55 -48.32 -4.69
C GLN A 98 -34.07 -47.99 -4.92
N LEU A 99 -33.14 -48.78 -4.36
CA LEU A 99 -31.68 -48.60 -4.49
C LEU A 99 -31.13 -49.26 -5.76
N ARG A 100 -31.84 -49.12 -6.88
CA ARG A 100 -31.43 -49.67 -8.18
C ARG A 100 -31.13 -48.56 -9.19
N PRO A 101 -30.27 -48.86 -10.20
CA PRO A 101 -30.09 -47.98 -11.35
C PRO A 101 -31.44 -47.69 -12.06
N PRO A 102 -31.61 -46.51 -12.69
CA PRO A 102 -30.56 -45.53 -13.00
C PRO A 102 -30.37 -44.41 -11.95
N VAL A 103 -31.25 -44.30 -10.95
CA VAL A 103 -31.26 -43.17 -10.01
C VAL A 103 -30.37 -43.42 -8.78
N ALA A 104 -30.20 -44.68 -8.38
CA ALA A 104 -29.49 -45.04 -7.15
C ALA A 104 -28.38 -46.07 -7.37
N ALA A 105 -27.28 -45.91 -6.64
CA ALA A 105 -26.16 -46.85 -6.57
C ALA A 105 -25.75 -47.09 -5.10
N THR A 106 -25.15 -48.24 -4.80
CA THR A 106 -24.82 -48.62 -3.41
C THR A 106 -23.34 -48.99 -3.24
N LEU A 107 -22.69 -48.36 -2.26
CA LEU A 107 -21.39 -48.78 -1.73
C LEU A 107 -21.60 -49.55 -0.43
N TRP A 108 -21.17 -50.81 -0.43
CA TRP A 108 -21.24 -51.66 0.77
C TRP A 108 -19.89 -51.67 1.51
N ILE A 109 -19.93 -51.19 2.76
CA ILE A 109 -18.80 -51.14 3.68
C ILE A 109 -19.06 -52.17 4.78
N GLY A 110 -18.47 -53.35 4.62
CA GLY A 110 -18.68 -54.47 5.55
C GLY A 110 -17.97 -54.27 6.89
N ASP A 111 -16.80 -53.64 6.87
CA ASP A 111 -16.00 -53.26 8.04
C ASP A 111 -15.21 -51.98 7.71
N VAL A 112 -15.36 -50.95 8.55
CA VAL A 112 -14.68 -49.66 8.41
C VAL A 112 -13.18 -49.76 8.64
N ARG A 113 -12.71 -50.80 9.34
CA ARG A 113 -11.28 -51.08 9.58
C ARG A 113 -10.57 -51.51 8.31
N GLY A 114 -11.27 -52.18 7.41
CA GLY A 114 -10.77 -52.70 6.15
C GLY A 114 -9.60 -53.68 6.27
N ILE A 115 -9.15 -54.20 5.11
CA ILE A 115 -8.06 -55.17 5.00
C ILE A 115 -7.18 -54.88 3.77
N GLY A 116 -5.89 -55.17 3.89
CA GLY A 116 -4.98 -55.18 2.74
C GLY A 116 -5.30 -56.37 1.83
N TRP A 117 -5.84 -56.10 0.63
CA TRP A 117 -6.26 -57.16 -0.30
C TRP A 117 -6.12 -56.78 -1.78
N ARG A 118 -5.77 -57.79 -2.59
CA ARG A 118 -5.53 -57.68 -4.04
C ARG A 118 -6.57 -58.50 -4.82
N PRO A 119 -7.21 -57.93 -5.85
CA PRO A 119 -8.02 -58.70 -6.80
C PRO A 119 -7.20 -59.88 -7.38
N GLY A 120 -7.82 -61.05 -7.47
CA GLY A 120 -7.17 -62.31 -7.87
C GLY A 120 -6.63 -63.15 -6.72
N GLN A 121 -6.55 -62.62 -5.49
CA GLN A 121 -6.09 -63.38 -4.32
C GLN A 121 -7.26 -63.88 -3.44
N ALA A 122 -7.12 -65.10 -2.92
CA ALA A 122 -8.15 -65.73 -2.08
C ALA A 122 -8.02 -65.42 -0.57
N ARG A 123 -6.90 -64.82 -0.13
CA ARG A 123 -6.59 -64.48 1.27
C ARG A 123 -6.13 -63.01 1.37
N SER A 124 -6.33 -62.39 2.53
CA SER A 124 -5.77 -61.07 2.86
C SER A 124 -4.24 -61.17 3.01
N LEU A 125 -3.54 -60.05 2.75
CA LEU A 125 -2.08 -60.01 2.73
C LEU A 125 -1.45 -59.77 4.12
N ALA A 126 -2.21 -59.29 5.11
CA ALA A 126 -1.79 -59.18 6.50
C ALA A 126 -3.00 -59.02 7.44
N LEU A 127 -2.97 -59.71 8.59
CA LEU A 127 -3.67 -59.31 9.82
C LEU A 127 -2.67 -58.47 10.61
N THR A 128 -2.84 -57.15 10.67
CA THR A 128 -2.08 -56.34 11.64
C THR A 128 -2.67 -56.59 13.02
N ASP A 129 -2.02 -57.47 13.77
CA ASP A 129 -2.26 -57.72 15.19
C ASP A 129 -1.67 -56.59 16.04
N SER A 130 -2.18 -55.37 15.84
CA SER A 130 -1.96 -54.26 16.75
C SER A 130 -3.31 -53.71 17.20
N ASP A 131 -4.02 -54.53 17.97
CA ASP A 131 -4.87 -54.01 19.04
C ASP A 131 -3.96 -53.18 19.95
N SER A 132 -4.09 -51.85 19.89
CA SER A 132 -4.00 -50.89 21.02
C SER A 132 -3.73 -49.48 20.49
N ALA A 133 -4.73 -48.61 20.64
CA ALA A 133 -4.69 -47.14 20.49
C ALA A 133 -4.94 -46.53 19.09
N ALA A 134 -6.00 -46.95 18.40
CA ALA A 134 -6.58 -46.15 17.31
C ALA A 134 -8.08 -46.00 17.53
N ASP A 135 -8.44 -45.20 18.53
CA ASP A 135 -9.82 -44.75 18.74
C ASP A 135 -10.19 -43.56 17.83
N ASP A 136 -9.26 -43.06 17.01
CA ASP A 136 -9.51 -41.90 16.15
C ASP A 136 -9.13 -42.19 14.69
N ILE A 137 -10.17 -42.14 13.84
CA ILE A 137 -10.16 -42.08 12.37
C ILE A 137 -9.96 -43.42 11.65
N THR A 138 -11.05 -44.18 11.53
CA THR A 138 -11.12 -45.41 10.72
C THR A 138 -11.97 -45.18 9.47
N GLY A 139 -11.35 -44.93 8.31
CA GLY A 139 -11.86 -45.11 6.93
C GLY A 139 -13.14 -44.40 6.44
N LEU A 140 -14.15 -44.20 7.30
CA LEU A 140 -15.50 -43.77 6.94
C LEU A 140 -15.58 -42.25 6.74
N GLU A 141 -15.18 -41.44 7.73
CA GLU A 141 -15.16 -39.96 7.61
C GLU A 141 -14.39 -39.47 6.38
N PRO A 142 -13.14 -39.92 6.11
CA PRO A 142 -12.39 -39.48 4.92
C PRO A 142 -13.05 -39.91 3.60
N LEU A 143 -13.75 -41.05 3.58
CA LEU A 143 -14.52 -41.48 2.41
C LEU A 143 -15.78 -40.63 2.21
N ILE A 144 -16.47 -40.27 3.29
CA ILE A 144 -17.61 -39.35 3.23
C ILE A 144 -17.15 -37.98 2.71
N ASP A 145 -16.04 -37.45 3.23
CA ASP A 145 -15.48 -36.17 2.77
C ASP A 145 -15.03 -36.21 1.31
N LEU A 146 -14.44 -37.32 0.87
CA LEU A 146 -14.10 -37.55 -0.53
C LEU A 146 -15.36 -37.58 -1.42
N LEU A 147 -16.42 -38.30 -1.01
CA LEU A 147 -17.68 -38.42 -1.76
C LEU A 147 -18.54 -37.15 -1.70
N ARG A 148 -18.21 -36.17 -0.85
CA ARG A 148 -18.79 -34.83 -0.89
C ARG A 148 -18.23 -33.97 -2.03
N VAL A 149 -17.10 -34.36 -2.61
CA VAL A 149 -16.54 -33.72 -3.82
C VAL A 149 -17.37 -34.16 -5.03
N ALA A 150 -18.05 -33.21 -5.68
CA ALA A 150 -19.03 -33.49 -6.73
C ALA A 150 -18.46 -34.31 -7.90
N GLU A 151 -17.22 -34.02 -8.32
CA GLU A 151 -16.56 -34.74 -9.41
C GLU A 151 -16.26 -36.20 -9.05
N VAL A 152 -15.93 -36.47 -7.78
CA VAL A 152 -15.68 -37.84 -7.29
C VAL A 152 -17.00 -38.59 -7.09
N PHE A 153 -18.04 -37.90 -6.63
CA PHE A 153 -19.39 -38.46 -6.51
C PHE A 153 -19.91 -38.92 -7.88
N ASP A 154 -19.86 -38.04 -8.87
CA ASP A 154 -20.35 -38.32 -10.22
C ASP A 154 -19.60 -39.49 -10.86
N GLU A 155 -18.27 -39.51 -10.75
CA GLU A 155 -17.45 -40.62 -11.26
C GLU A 155 -17.75 -41.94 -10.52
N THR A 156 -17.97 -41.88 -9.20
CA THR A 156 -18.33 -43.07 -8.41
C THR A 156 -19.66 -43.66 -8.86
N VAL A 157 -20.68 -42.83 -9.07
CA VAL A 157 -22.00 -43.26 -9.55
C VAL A 157 -21.90 -43.82 -10.98
N ALA A 158 -21.15 -43.16 -11.86
CA ALA A 158 -20.91 -43.64 -13.22
C ALA A 158 -20.22 -45.01 -13.23
N ALA A 159 -19.14 -45.17 -12.46
CA ALA A 159 -18.40 -46.42 -12.34
C ALA A 159 -19.24 -47.56 -11.71
N LEU A 160 -20.12 -47.25 -10.75
CA LEU A 160 -21.08 -48.23 -10.21
C LEU A 160 -22.15 -48.61 -11.23
N GLY A 161 -22.61 -47.67 -12.06
CA GLY A 161 -23.61 -47.92 -13.11
C GLY A 161 -23.15 -48.96 -14.15
N GLU A 162 -21.85 -49.09 -14.36
CA GLU A 162 -21.27 -50.12 -15.25
C GLU A 162 -21.17 -51.51 -14.60
N LEU A 163 -21.30 -51.60 -13.27
CA LEU A 163 -21.16 -52.85 -12.52
C LEU A 163 -22.47 -53.61 -12.40
N PRO A 164 -22.43 -54.95 -12.30
CA PRO A 164 -23.63 -55.75 -12.10
C PRO A 164 -24.33 -55.35 -10.80
N SER A 165 -25.62 -55.04 -10.90
CA SER A 165 -26.49 -54.57 -9.79
C SER A 165 -26.14 -53.19 -9.21
N ALA A 166 -25.14 -52.48 -9.72
CA ALA A 166 -24.63 -51.21 -9.18
C ALA A 166 -24.30 -51.23 -7.68
N VAL A 167 -23.79 -52.38 -7.21
CA VAL A 167 -23.32 -52.55 -5.84
C VAL A 167 -21.85 -52.95 -5.85
N ALA A 168 -21.02 -52.24 -5.10
CA ALA A 168 -19.62 -52.58 -4.93
C ALA A 168 -19.13 -52.34 -3.51
N SER A 169 -18.07 -53.04 -3.12
CA SER A 169 -17.30 -52.71 -1.92
C SER A 169 -16.11 -51.82 -2.30
N PRO A 170 -15.94 -50.65 -1.66
CA PRO A 170 -14.85 -49.73 -1.98
C PRO A 170 -13.52 -50.20 -1.36
N ALA A 171 -12.44 -49.99 -2.11
CA ALA A 171 -11.07 -50.03 -1.62
C ALA A 171 -10.45 -48.65 -1.78
N LEU A 172 -9.85 -48.13 -0.70
CA LEU A 172 -9.38 -46.77 -0.62
C LEU A 172 -7.86 -46.72 -0.42
N ARG A 173 -7.21 -45.81 -1.15
CA ARG A 173 -5.87 -45.31 -0.84
C ARG A 173 -5.85 -43.80 -1.08
N LEU A 174 -5.88 -43.04 0.01
CA LEU A 174 -6.10 -41.60 0.04
C LEU A 174 -4.86 -40.89 0.58
N LEU A 175 -4.36 -39.89 -0.14
CA LEU A 175 -3.42 -38.89 0.34
C LEU A 175 -4.21 -37.61 0.63
N VAL A 176 -4.28 -37.22 1.90
CA VAL A 176 -4.92 -35.98 2.34
C VAL A 176 -3.84 -34.90 2.44
N HIS A 177 -3.94 -33.92 1.55
CA HIS A 177 -3.06 -32.77 1.42
C HIS A 177 -3.57 -31.66 2.33
N GLU A 178 -3.39 -31.86 3.62
CA GLU A 178 -3.85 -30.93 4.64
C GLU A 178 -2.71 -30.54 5.55
N VAL A 179 -2.47 -29.23 5.63
CA VAL A 179 -1.61 -28.67 6.65
C VAL A 179 -2.40 -28.75 7.96
N PRO A 180 -1.84 -29.31 9.05
CA PRO A 180 -2.51 -29.34 10.34
C PRO A 180 -3.04 -27.96 10.72
N GLU A 181 -4.26 -27.90 11.27
CA GLU A 181 -4.93 -26.63 11.58
C GLU A 181 -4.06 -25.71 12.46
N GLU A 182 -3.34 -26.28 13.43
CA GLU A 182 -2.43 -25.55 14.31
C GLU A 182 -1.26 -24.90 13.57
N ASP A 183 -0.72 -25.58 12.57
CA ASP A 183 0.40 -25.14 11.75
C ASP A 183 -0.06 -24.09 10.72
N LEU A 184 -1.27 -24.26 10.17
CA LEU A 184 -1.91 -23.28 9.30
C LEU A 184 -2.22 -21.99 10.08
N MET A 185 -2.79 -22.09 11.28
CA MET A 185 -3.04 -20.95 12.17
C MET A 185 -1.74 -20.23 12.52
N ARG A 186 -0.66 -20.96 12.79
CA ARG A 186 0.66 -20.37 13.05
C ARG A 186 1.22 -19.67 11.82
N ALA A 187 1.10 -20.26 10.64
CA ALA A 187 1.54 -19.66 9.39
C ALA A 187 0.73 -18.40 9.04
N GLN A 188 -0.58 -18.40 9.27
CA GLN A 188 -1.43 -17.21 9.12
C GLN A 188 -1.04 -16.11 10.10
N LEU A 189 -0.79 -16.46 11.37
CA LEU A 189 -0.34 -15.49 12.38
C LEU A 189 0.99 -14.86 12.02
N GLN A 190 1.96 -15.66 11.58
CA GLN A 190 3.24 -15.13 11.11
C GLN A 190 3.12 -14.28 9.85
N ALA A 191 2.21 -14.64 8.92
CA ALA A 191 1.93 -13.84 7.74
C ALA A 191 1.33 -12.47 8.12
N LEU A 192 0.31 -12.45 8.98
CA LEU A 192 -0.29 -11.21 9.49
C LEU A 192 0.73 -10.37 10.26
N ASP A 193 1.50 -11.00 11.14
CA ASP A 193 2.53 -10.33 11.93
C ASP A 193 3.61 -9.71 11.03
N SER A 194 4.04 -10.41 9.97
CA SER A 194 4.98 -9.86 9.00
C SER A 194 4.48 -8.61 8.26
N CYS A 195 3.16 -8.45 8.12
CA CYS A 195 2.55 -7.28 7.50
C CYS A 195 2.30 -6.13 8.48
N VAL A 196 2.00 -6.43 9.74
CA VAL A 196 1.57 -5.47 10.77
C VAL A 196 2.72 -5.02 11.67
N SER A 197 3.73 -5.86 11.89
CA SER A 197 4.82 -5.52 12.79
C SER A 197 5.75 -4.45 12.20
N PRO A 198 6.10 -3.42 12.97
CA PRO A 198 7.05 -2.41 12.54
C PRO A 198 8.44 -3.04 12.41
N PRO A 199 9.21 -2.74 11.34
CA PRO A 199 10.57 -3.26 11.22
C PRO A 199 11.49 -2.67 12.32
N ASP A 200 12.40 -3.50 12.86
CA ASP A 200 13.38 -3.08 13.89
C ASP A 200 14.28 -1.91 13.43
N ASP A 201 14.48 -1.79 12.12
CA ASP A 201 15.28 -0.74 11.47
C ASP A 201 14.39 0.36 10.84
N LEU A 202 13.51 0.98 11.62
CA LEU A 202 12.86 2.24 11.24
C LEU A 202 13.84 3.42 11.38
N ARG A 203 14.90 3.37 10.57
CA ARG A 203 15.79 4.50 10.32
C ARG A 203 16.23 4.45 8.87
N THR A 204 15.55 5.20 8.03
CA THR A 204 16.07 6.16 7.02
C THR A 204 14.94 6.44 6.03
N GLY A 205 14.47 7.68 5.98
CA GLY A 205 13.53 8.13 4.95
C GLY A 205 14.15 7.98 3.56
N LEU A 206 13.61 7.06 2.76
CA LEU A 206 14.01 6.93 1.36
C LEU A 206 13.36 8.07 0.57
N ALA A 207 14.17 8.79 -0.23
CA ALA A 207 13.67 9.88 -1.06
C ALA A 207 12.49 9.40 -1.94
N PRO A 208 11.39 10.17 -1.99
CA PRO A 208 10.21 9.84 -2.80
C PRO A 208 10.51 10.08 -4.28
N GLY A 209 11.16 9.11 -4.93
CA GLY A 209 11.60 9.21 -6.33
C GLY A 209 10.54 9.76 -7.29
N GLY A 210 10.93 10.72 -8.14
CA GLY A 210 10.10 11.22 -9.26
C GLY A 210 9.51 12.61 -9.01
N ALA A 211 8.26 12.86 -9.43
CA ALA A 211 7.60 14.16 -9.26
C ALA A 211 7.39 14.56 -7.79
N LEU A 212 7.35 13.58 -6.88
CA LEU A 212 7.24 13.80 -5.43
C LEU A 212 8.51 14.43 -4.83
N ASP A 213 9.69 14.21 -5.43
CA ASP A 213 10.94 14.84 -5.00
C ASP A 213 10.91 16.36 -5.17
N VAL A 214 10.23 16.87 -6.20
CA VAL A 214 10.06 18.32 -6.43
C VAL A 214 9.19 18.93 -5.32
N LEU A 215 8.10 18.26 -4.95
CA LEU A 215 7.19 18.72 -3.91
C LEU A 215 7.82 18.67 -2.52
N ALA A 216 8.60 17.62 -2.23
CA ALA A 216 9.36 17.44 -1.00
C ALA A 216 10.61 18.34 -0.92
N GLY A 217 10.94 19.09 -1.98
CA GLY A 217 12.07 20.02 -2.02
C GLY A 217 13.44 19.38 -2.24
N HIS A 218 13.48 18.13 -2.73
CA HIS A 218 14.72 17.44 -3.10
C HIS A 218 15.30 17.90 -4.44
N VAL A 219 14.46 18.41 -5.35
CA VAL A 219 14.86 18.90 -6.68
C VAL A 219 14.23 20.27 -6.92
N GLN A 220 15.04 21.25 -7.32
CA GLN A 220 14.54 22.53 -7.82
C GLN A 220 14.11 22.37 -9.28
N PRO A 221 12.94 22.90 -9.68
CA PRO A 221 12.51 22.82 -11.06
C PRO A 221 13.43 23.67 -11.97
N GLU A 222 14.00 23.06 -13.01
CA GLU A 222 15.04 23.66 -13.87
C GLU A 222 14.53 24.77 -14.81
N ASP A 223 13.22 24.84 -15.07
CA ASP A 223 12.62 25.67 -16.13
C ASP A 223 11.79 26.88 -15.64
N LEU A 224 11.79 27.22 -14.34
CA LEU A 224 10.92 28.28 -13.82
C LEU A 224 11.64 29.62 -13.65
N SER A 225 11.24 30.61 -14.44
CA SER A 225 11.69 32.00 -14.28
C SER A 225 10.73 32.80 -13.39
N VAL A 226 11.28 33.74 -12.63
CA VAL A 226 10.48 34.71 -11.85
C VAL A 226 9.64 35.58 -12.77
N GLU A 227 10.14 35.86 -13.97
CA GLU A 227 9.50 36.74 -14.97
C GLU A 227 8.16 36.17 -15.47
N ASP A 228 8.03 34.85 -15.55
CA ASP A 228 6.78 34.18 -15.91
C ASP A 228 5.71 34.32 -14.81
N CYS A 229 6.13 34.40 -13.55
CA CYS A 229 5.22 34.49 -12.40
C CYS A 229 4.88 35.95 -12.01
N LEU A 230 5.83 36.85 -12.23
CA LEU A 230 5.80 38.27 -11.89
C LEU A 230 6.09 39.10 -13.15
N PRO A 231 5.09 39.25 -14.04
CA PRO A 231 5.26 40.06 -15.24
C PRO A 231 5.53 41.53 -14.87
N GLU A 232 6.18 42.27 -15.77
CA GLU A 232 6.45 43.71 -15.59
C GLU A 232 5.18 44.54 -15.34
N SER A 233 4.02 44.05 -15.79
CA SER A 233 2.71 44.67 -15.56
C SER A 233 2.15 44.48 -14.15
N SER A 234 2.75 43.66 -13.29
CA SER A 234 2.30 43.45 -11.90
C SER A 234 2.35 44.75 -11.09
N LEU A 235 1.35 44.96 -10.21
CA LEU A 235 1.30 46.12 -9.33
C LEU A 235 2.51 46.17 -8.37
N LEU A 236 2.99 45.02 -7.90
CA LEU A 236 4.16 44.92 -7.01
C LEU A 236 5.46 45.24 -7.75
N ARG A 237 5.61 44.77 -9.00
CA ARG A 237 6.77 45.10 -9.84
C ARG A 237 6.76 46.57 -10.24
N GLN A 238 5.59 47.16 -10.50
CA GLN A 238 5.43 48.60 -10.72
C GLN A 238 5.78 49.41 -9.46
N ALA A 239 5.38 48.98 -8.27
CA ALA A 239 5.73 49.64 -7.01
C ALA A 239 7.25 49.59 -6.73
N HIS A 240 7.88 48.46 -7.04
CA HIS A 240 9.34 48.33 -7.00
C HIS A 240 10.01 49.32 -7.96
N TRP A 241 9.63 49.33 -9.24
CA TRP A 241 10.21 50.25 -10.24
C TRP A 241 9.99 51.72 -9.90
N ARG A 242 8.81 52.10 -9.38
CA ARG A 242 8.55 53.47 -8.90
C ARG A 242 9.49 53.83 -7.76
N SER A 243 9.76 52.91 -6.84
CA SER A 243 10.69 53.16 -5.72
C SER A 243 12.13 53.34 -6.22
N VAL A 244 12.57 52.52 -7.17
CA VAL A 244 13.90 52.66 -7.83
C VAL A 244 14.01 53.99 -8.58
N GLU A 245 12.99 54.36 -9.35
CA GLU A 245 12.95 55.60 -10.12
C GLU A 245 13.01 56.82 -9.18
N ARG A 246 12.19 56.85 -8.12
CA ARG A 246 12.20 57.95 -7.13
C ARG A 246 13.50 58.04 -6.34
N LEU A 247 14.12 56.91 -6.03
CA LEU A 247 15.46 56.89 -5.43
C LEU A 247 16.51 57.47 -6.38
N GLY A 248 16.41 57.15 -7.68
CA GLY A 248 17.24 57.75 -8.73
C GLY A 248 17.06 59.27 -8.81
N GLU A 249 15.81 59.74 -8.87
CA GLU A 249 15.47 61.17 -8.88
C GLU A 249 15.99 61.89 -7.63
N ALA A 250 15.87 61.29 -6.44
CA ALA A 250 16.40 61.85 -5.20
C ALA A 250 17.94 61.94 -5.21
N ASN A 251 18.63 60.93 -5.76
CA ASN A 251 20.08 60.95 -5.92
C ASN A 251 20.51 62.03 -6.93
N ASP A 252 19.79 62.18 -8.04
CA ASP A 252 20.06 63.22 -9.05
C ASP A 252 19.82 64.63 -8.48
N ALA A 253 18.71 64.84 -7.77
CA ALA A 253 18.43 66.10 -7.06
C ALA A 253 19.54 66.45 -6.06
N LEU A 254 20.09 65.43 -5.39
CA LEU A 254 21.21 65.59 -4.48
C LEU A 254 22.54 65.88 -5.17
N ASP A 255 22.79 65.33 -6.34
CA ASP A 255 23.96 65.66 -7.15
C ASP A 255 23.89 67.08 -7.72
N VAL A 256 22.69 67.54 -8.08
CA VAL A 256 22.43 68.96 -8.41
C VAL A 256 22.67 69.86 -7.20
N LEU A 257 22.23 69.43 -6.01
CA LEU A 257 22.49 70.13 -4.76
C LEU A 257 23.99 70.18 -4.44
N ALA A 258 24.74 69.09 -4.60
CA ALA A 258 26.20 69.05 -4.42
C ALA A 258 26.98 69.89 -5.46
N GLY A 259 26.32 70.31 -6.54
CA GLY A 259 26.87 71.14 -7.61
C GLY A 259 27.04 72.62 -7.24
N TRP A 260 27.51 73.40 -8.22
CA TRP A 260 27.63 74.87 -8.08
C TRP A 260 26.27 75.57 -7.95
N ARG A 261 25.20 74.97 -8.49
CA ARG A 261 23.84 75.51 -8.39
C ARG A 261 23.33 75.46 -6.95
N GLY A 262 23.52 74.36 -6.23
CA GLY A 262 23.15 74.27 -4.82
C GLY A 262 23.91 75.26 -3.95
N LEU A 263 25.20 75.49 -4.21
CA LEU A 263 26.01 76.46 -3.45
C LEU A 263 25.60 77.93 -3.67
N LEU A 264 25.09 78.29 -4.87
CA LEU A 264 24.77 79.67 -5.24
C LEU A 264 23.27 80.01 -5.08
N MET A 265 22.38 79.06 -5.37
CA MET A 265 20.93 79.14 -5.18
C MET A 265 20.56 78.14 -4.09
N MET A 266 20.68 78.53 -2.82
CA MET A 266 20.58 77.60 -1.68
C MET A 266 19.15 77.14 -1.36
N SER A 267 18.10 77.88 -1.77
CA SER A 267 16.72 77.65 -1.31
C SER A 267 15.92 76.70 -2.20
N GLU A 268 15.93 76.91 -3.52
CA GLU A 268 15.13 76.10 -4.46
C GLU A 268 15.61 74.63 -4.58
N PRO A 269 16.88 74.34 -4.91
CA PRO A 269 17.35 72.96 -5.07
C PRO A 269 17.39 72.19 -3.74
N ALA A 270 17.46 72.88 -2.60
CA ALA A 270 17.40 72.21 -1.30
C ALA A 270 15.97 71.81 -0.91
N LEU A 271 14.98 72.64 -1.25
CA LEU A 271 13.57 72.27 -1.10
C LEU A 271 13.20 71.11 -2.04
N ASP A 272 13.69 71.15 -3.27
CA ASP A 272 13.50 70.08 -4.26
C ASP A 272 14.11 68.76 -3.78
N ALA A 273 15.37 68.76 -3.33
CA ALA A 273 16.02 67.57 -2.78
C ALA A 273 15.30 67.00 -1.53
N VAL A 274 14.83 67.86 -0.61
CA VAL A 274 14.05 67.41 0.55
C VAL A 274 12.74 66.77 0.11
N GLN A 275 12.06 67.35 -0.88
CA GLN A 275 10.81 66.82 -1.40
C GLN A 275 11.02 65.47 -2.10
N SER A 276 12.05 65.32 -2.93
CA SER A 276 12.38 64.04 -3.57
C SER A 276 12.72 62.94 -2.56
N VAL A 277 13.41 63.27 -1.46
CA VAL A 277 13.69 62.32 -0.36
C VAL A 277 12.40 61.88 0.34
N ARG A 278 11.47 62.82 0.62
CA ARG A 278 10.17 62.46 1.20
C ARG A 278 9.35 61.58 0.28
N GLU A 279 9.31 61.90 -1.00
CA GLU A 279 8.59 61.11 -2.00
C GLU A 279 9.15 59.69 -2.11
N THR A 280 10.48 59.54 -2.01
CA THR A 280 11.14 58.22 -1.91
C THR A 280 10.67 57.45 -0.68
N GLY A 281 10.57 58.10 0.49
CA GLY A 281 10.07 57.49 1.71
C GLY A 281 8.61 57.03 1.62
N HIS A 282 7.75 57.77 0.93
CA HIS A 282 6.36 57.37 0.70
C HIS A 282 6.28 56.17 -0.26
N CYS A 283 6.96 56.21 -1.40
CA CYS A 283 6.95 55.10 -2.36
C CYS A 283 7.53 53.81 -1.78
N LEU A 284 8.61 53.90 -0.99
CA LEU A 284 9.19 52.74 -0.33
C LEU A 284 8.24 52.14 0.73
N ALA A 285 7.55 52.99 1.49
CA ALA A 285 6.54 52.54 2.44
C ALA A 285 5.37 51.86 1.72
N ASP A 286 4.84 52.47 0.65
CA ASP A 286 3.76 51.88 -0.15
C ASP A 286 4.18 50.51 -0.73
N TYR A 287 5.44 50.36 -1.14
CA TYR A 287 5.97 49.09 -1.64
C TYR A 287 6.05 48.03 -0.53
N ARG A 288 6.57 48.37 0.65
CA ARG A 288 6.63 47.46 1.80
C ARG A 288 5.24 47.02 2.24
N ASP A 289 4.32 47.98 2.39
CA ASP A 289 2.94 47.74 2.84
C ASP A 289 2.17 46.88 1.83
N ALA A 290 2.43 47.05 0.53
CA ALA A 290 1.85 46.18 -0.51
C ALA A 290 2.36 44.73 -0.42
N ILE A 291 3.66 44.52 -0.15
CA ILE A 291 4.21 43.17 0.07
C ILE A 291 3.61 42.55 1.34
N GLU A 292 3.55 43.30 2.44
CA GLU A 292 3.00 42.85 3.71
C GLU A 292 1.55 42.40 3.59
N GLN A 293 0.69 43.23 2.98
CA GLN A 293 -0.71 42.87 2.73
C GLN A 293 -0.83 41.61 1.86
N THR A 294 0.00 41.49 0.83
CA THR A 294 -0.01 40.31 -0.04
C THR A 294 0.42 39.05 0.74
N PHE A 295 1.43 39.13 1.62
CA PHE A 295 1.91 38.01 2.43
C PHE A 295 0.91 37.61 3.52
N GLU A 296 0.17 38.56 4.09
CA GLU A 296 -0.87 38.28 5.10
C GLU A 296 -2.10 37.62 4.46
N TRP A 297 -2.57 38.13 3.31
CA TRP A 297 -3.74 37.60 2.62
C TRP A 297 -3.46 36.27 1.88
N ALA A 298 -2.25 36.11 1.35
CA ALA A 298 -1.82 34.92 0.62
C ALA A 298 -0.79 34.10 1.41
N ASP A 299 -1.05 33.84 2.71
CA ASP A 299 -0.14 33.07 3.56
C ASP A 299 0.22 31.71 2.91
N GLY A 300 -0.73 31.01 2.30
CA GLY A 300 -0.44 29.77 1.55
C GLY A 300 -0.07 28.56 2.41
N ARG A 301 -0.06 28.70 3.75
CA ARG A 301 0.23 27.62 4.72
C ARG A 301 -0.75 26.44 4.66
N ALA A 302 -1.98 26.68 4.24
CA ALA A 302 -2.99 25.64 4.01
C ALA A 302 -3.32 25.49 2.51
N GLY A 303 -2.46 25.99 1.62
CA GLY A 303 -2.82 26.29 0.24
C GLY A 303 -3.42 27.70 0.10
N LEU A 304 -3.58 28.14 -1.14
CA LEU A 304 -4.15 29.42 -1.52
C LEU A 304 -5.68 29.29 -1.65
N ASN A 305 -6.38 29.94 -0.72
CA ASN A 305 -7.83 30.07 -0.76
C ASN A 305 -8.28 30.81 -2.04
N ALA A 306 -9.57 30.66 -2.41
CA ALA A 306 -10.13 31.37 -3.57
C ALA A 306 -9.90 32.89 -3.49
N ASP A 307 -10.17 33.49 -2.33
CA ASP A 307 -9.94 34.92 -2.10
C ASP A 307 -8.45 35.30 -2.19
N GLY A 308 -7.55 34.43 -1.74
CA GLY A 308 -6.11 34.63 -1.84
C GLY A 308 -5.62 34.57 -3.30
N ARG A 309 -6.17 33.65 -4.11
CA ARG A 309 -5.88 33.57 -5.55
C ARG A 309 -6.39 34.79 -6.31
N ASP A 310 -7.61 35.23 -6.00
CA ASP A 310 -8.17 36.43 -6.59
C ASP A 310 -7.35 37.67 -6.20
N HIS A 311 -6.87 37.74 -4.96
CA HIS A 311 -5.98 38.82 -4.51
C HIS A 311 -4.62 38.80 -5.23
N LEU A 312 -3.96 37.64 -5.35
CA LEU A 312 -2.71 37.51 -6.11
C LEU A 312 -2.89 37.90 -7.58
N ALA A 313 -4.00 37.51 -8.20
CA ALA A 313 -4.35 37.90 -9.56
C ALA A 313 -4.61 39.41 -9.68
N GLN A 314 -5.27 40.03 -8.70
CA GLN A 314 -5.47 41.49 -8.63
C GLN A 314 -4.14 42.24 -8.51
N MET A 315 -3.18 41.71 -7.76
CA MET A 315 -1.81 42.25 -7.65
C MET A 315 -0.95 41.96 -8.89
N GLY A 316 -1.49 41.22 -9.87
CA GLY A 316 -0.85 40.91 -11.15
C GLY A 316 0.18 39.78 -11.09
N ILE A 317 0.13 38.94 -10.05
CA ILE A 317 0.94 37.71 -9.95
C ILE A 317 0.21 36.60 -10.71
N GLN A 318 0.91 35.91 -11.59
CA GLN A 318 0.38 34.76 -12.34
C GLN A 318 1.08 33.50 -11.83
N LEU A 319 0.30 32.49 -11.44
CA LEU A 319 0.85 31.22 -10.98
C LEU A 319 0.62 30.17 -12.08
N PRO A 320 1.59 29.95 -12.98
CA PRO A 320 1.44 28.96 -14.03
C PRO A 320 1.38 27.54 -13.43
N PRO A 321 0.56 26.64 -13.99
CA PRO A 321 0.53 25.26 -13.54
C PRO A 321 1.83 24.56 -13.94
N VAL A 322 2.57 24.07 -12.94
CA VAL A 322 3.81 23.31 -13.16
C VAL A 322 3.46 21.88 -13.62
N PRO A 323 4.06 21.36 -14.70
CA PRO A 323 3.86 19.97 -15.11
C PRO A 323 4.28 18.98 -14.02
N GLY A 324 3.52 17.92 -13.78
CA GLY A 324 3.82 16.93 -12.73
C GLY A 324 3.25 17.26 -11.35
N THR A 325 2.73 18.48 -11.14
CA THR A 325 2.23 18.92 -9.82
C THR A 325 0.70 19.01 -9.75
N ARG A 326 -0.01 18.51 -10.77
CA ARG A 326 -1.48 18.44 -10.74
C ARG A 326 -1.94 17.43 -9.68
N PRO A 327 -3.05 17.68 -8.98
CA PRO A 327 -3.56 16.76 -7.95
C PRO A 327 -3.75 15.31 -8.46
N ASP A 328 -4.18 15.15 -9.72
CA ASP A 328 -4.37 13.83 -10.34
C ASP A 328 -3.04 13.11 -10.62
N GLU A 329 -2.03 13.86 -11.08
CA GLU A 329 -0.69 13.33 -11.39
C GLU A 329 0.05 12.94 -10.11
N VAL A 330 -0.03 13.78 -9.07
CA VAL A 330 0.52 13.52 -7.73
C VAL A 330 -0.17 12.32 -7.10
N GLY A 331 -1.50 12.26 -7.16
CA GLY A 331 -2.28 11.14 -6.63
C GLY A 331 -1.96 9.82 -7.33
N ALA A 332 -1.81 9.83 -8.66
CA ALA A 332 -1.41 8.66 -9.43
C ALA A 332 0.00 8.16 -9.05
N GLU A 333 0.93 9.08 -8.81
CA GLU A 333 2.29 8.77 -8.38
C GLU A 333 2.31 8.21 -6.95
N LEU A 334 1.57 8.79 -6.01
CA LEU A 334 1.39 8.26 -4.65
C LEU A 334 0.79 6.84 -4.68
N ARG A 335 -0.27 6.63 -5.47
CA ARG A 335 -0.89 5.31 -5.68
C ARG A 335 0.14 4.30 -6.21
N ARG A 336 0.93 4.69 -7.20
CA ARG A 336 1.98 3.83 -7.80
C ARG A 336 3.02 3.43 -6.76
N GLN A 337 3.47 4.37 -5.93
CA GLN A 337 4.47 4.14 -4.88
C GLN A 337 3.95 3.24 -3.75
N VAL A 338 2.69 3.40 -3.34
CA VAL A 338 2.03 2.51 -2.36
C VAL A 338 1.87 1.11 -2.94
N ALA A 339 1.33 0.98 -4.15
CA ALA A 339 1.16 -0.31 -4.81
C ALA A 339 2.50 -1.05 -5.01
N GLN A 340 3.57 -0.32 -5.36
CA GLN A 340 4.91 -0.90 -5.49
C GLN A 340 5.47 -1.41 -4.16
N ARG A 341 5.22 -0.71 -3.05
CA ARG A 341 5.64 -1.14 -1.70
C ARG A 341 4.85 -2.36 -1.22
N LEU A 342 3.54 -2.40 -1.49
CA LEU A 342 2.71 -3.58 -1.22
C LEU A 342 3.18 -4.79 -2.04
N HIS A 343 3.47 -4.61 -3.33
CA HIS A 343 3.99 -5.67 -4.19
C HIS A 343 5.37 -6.18 -3.74
N ARG A 344 6.22 -5.29 -3.20
CA ARG A 344 7.50 -5.64 -2.58
C ARG A 344 7.38 -6.19 -1.16
N ARG A 345 6.15 -6.39 -0.66
CA ARG A 345 5.83 -6.96 0.66
C ARG A 345 6.49 -6.19 1.80
N ARG A 346 6.49 -4.86 1.71
CA ARG A 346 6.91 -4.00 2.81
C ARG A 346 5.80 -3.95 3.87
N PRO A 347 6.13 -3.97 5.16
CA PRO A 347 5.15 -3.92 6.23
C PRO A 347 4.34 -2.61 6.17
N LEU A 348 3.06 -2.68 6.52
CA LEU A 348 2.13 -1.54 6.44
C LEU A 348 2.57 -0.33 7.29
N PRO A 349 3.12 -0.51 8.52
CA PRO A 349 3.65 0.61 9.30
C PRO A 349 4.74 1.41 8.57
N GLU A 350 5.60 0.74 7.79
CA GLU A 350 6.65 1.42 7.01
C GLU A 350 6.04 2.30 5.91
N ILE A 351 4.95 1.83 5.28
CA ILE A 351 4.22 2.62 4.27
C ILE A 351 3.56 3.84 4.93
N VAL A 352 2.96 3.67 6.11
CA VAL A 352 2.34 4.77 6.87
C VAL A 352 3.38 5.80 7.29
N GLU A 353 4.52 5.37 7.82
CA GLU A 353 5.60 6.28 8.24
C GLU A 353 6.17 7.04 7.05
N TRP A 354 6.40 6.37 5.92
CA TRP A 354 6.83 7.03 4.68
C TRP A 354 5.82 8.08 4.20
N LEU A 355 4.51 7.77 4.23
CA LEU A 355 3.47 8.74 3.86
C LEU A 355 3.42 9.93 4.83
N ARG A 356 3.60 9.70 6.14
CA ARG A 356 3.65 10.77 7.15
C ARG A 356 4.89 11.64 7.01
N ASP A 357 6.08 11.06 6.85
CA ASP A 357 7.32 11.80 6.60
C ASP A 357 7.23 12.62 5.31
N PHE A 358 6.65 12.05 4.24
CA PHE A 358 6.37 12.81 3.02
C PHE A 358 5.37 13.95 3.25
N ALA A 359 4.28 13.71 3.98
CA ALA A 359 3.28 14.72 4.28
C ALA A 359 3.85 15.87 5.13
N GLU A 360 4.74 15.58 6.07
CA GLU A 360 5.42 16.56 6.92
C GLU A 360 6.40 17.43 6.11
N ARG A 361 7.18 16.81 5.22
CA ARG A 361 8.13 17.53 4.35
C ARG A 361 7.46 18.40 3.31
N THR A 362 6.24 18.06 2.91
CA THR A 362 5.47 18.80 1.90
C THR A 362 4.60 19.90 2.49
N VAL A 363 4.53 20.09 3.81
CA VAL A 363 3.75 21.20 4.40
C VAL A 363 4.32 22.55 3.96
N PRO A 364 3.51 23.45 3.36
CA PRO A 364 3.98 24.78 3.01
C PRO A 364 4.20 25.63 4.27
N THR A 365 5.36 26.29 4.34
CA THR A 365 5.82 27.07 5.51
C THR A 365 5.01 28.35 5.76
N GLY A 366 4.23 28.79 4.78
CA GLY A 366 3.47 30.05 4.83
C GLY A 366 4.34 31.28 4.53
N SER A 367 3.79 32.28 3.84
CA SER A 367 4.46 33.55 3.53
C SER A 367 4.36 34.56 4.67
N ALA A 368 3.39 34.45 5.58
CA ALA A 368 3.27 35.30 6.76
C ALA A 368 4.44 35.13 7.74
N ALA A 369 5.13 33.99 7.71
CA ALA A 369 6.35 33.76 8.49
C ALA A 369 7.52 34.70 8.08
N GLN A 370 7.45 35.31 6.89
CA GLN A 370 8.47 36.26 6.41
C GLN A 370 8.20 37.71 6.84
N LEU A 371 7.05 38.02 7.47
CA LEU A 371 6.71 39.40 7.87
C LEU A 371 7.75 40.00 8.84
N ASP A 372 8.24 39.22 9.80
CA ASP A 372 9.32 39.64 10.70
C ASP A 372 10.63 39.91 9.95
N ARG A 373 10.86 39.22 8.84
CA ARG A 373 12.04 39.45 7.99
C ARG A 373 11.88 40.74 7.18
N LEU A 374 10.69 41.04 6.67
CA LEU A 374 10.40 42.29 5.95
C LEU A 374 10.67 43.52 6.83
N HIS A 375 10.15 43.54 8.06
CA HIS A 375 10.37 44.64 9.01
C HIS A 375 11.84 44.82 9.42
N ARG A 376 12.64 43.74 9.44
CA ARG A 376 14.09 43.84 9.69
C ARG A 376 14.86 44.40 8.49
N LEU A 377 14.40 44.12 7.27
CA LEU A 377 15.04 44.59 6.04
C LEU A 377 14.71 46.05 5.74
N CYS A 378 13.48 46.47 6.04
CA CYS A 378 13.03 47.86 5.94
C CYS A 378 12.43 48.30 7.29
N PRO A 379 13.26 48.78 8.23
CA PRO A 379 12.81 49.23 9.54
C PRO A 379 11.92 50.47 9.44
N ASP A 380 10.97 50.61 10.37
CA ASP A 380 10.14 51.82 10.48
C ASP A 380 10.98 53.08 10.70
N ASP A 381 12.06 52.98 11.49
CA ASP A 381 13.00 54.08 11.72
C ASP A 381 13.57 54.66 10.41
N LEU A 382 13.81 53.81 9.41
CA LEU A 382 14.32 54.24 8.10
C LEU A 382 13.24 54.99 7.32
N LEU A 383 12.00 54.50 7.33
CA LEU A 383 10.87 55.15 6.66
C LEU A 383 10.53 56.49 7.31
N ASP A 384 10.54 56.56 8.63
CA ASP A 384 10.30 57.78 9.38
C ASP A 384 11.38 58.82 9.10
N THR A 385 12.66 58.40 9.04
CA THR A 385 13.78 59.27 8.65
C THR A 385 13.65 59.79 7.22
N LEU A 386 13.13 58.99 6.28
CA LEU A 386 12.93 59.43 4.89
C LEU A 386 11.70 60.34 4.73
N ARG A 387 10.63 60.10 5.48
CA ARG A 387 9.40 60.92 5.48
C ARG A 387 9.64 62.28 6.15
N GLU A 388 10.45 62.31 7.19
CA GLU A 388 10.86 63.52 7.91
C GLU A 388 12.39 63.65 7.90
N PRO A 389 12.99 63.98 6.72
CA PRO A 389 14.44 64.05 6.62
C PRO A 389 14.99 65.16 7.51
N PRO A 390 16.19 64.97 8.10
CA PRO A 390 16.84 66.00 8.86
C PRO A 390 16.97 67.27 8.01
N PRO A 391 16.89 68.48 8.59
CA PRO A 391 16.96 69.70 7.81
C PRO A 391 18.28 69.72 7.01
N PRO A 392 18.23 70.05 5.70
CA PRO A 392 19.44 70.16 4.88
C PRO A 392 20.37 71.21 5.49
N PRO A 393 21.68 71.19 5.18
CA PRO A 393 22.66 72.15 5.68
C PRO A 393 22.45 73.54 5.06
N ILE A 394 21.28 74.15 5.26
CA ILE A 394 20.96 75.51 4.85
C ILE A 394 21.32 76.41 6.03
N GLY A 395 22.49 77.03 5.95
CA GLY A 395 22.86 78.16 6.81
C GLY A 395 23.68 77.85 8.06
N THR A 396 24.15 76.61 8.28
CA THR A 396 25.02 76.25 9.40
C THR A 396 26.39 75.74 8.92
N ASP A 397 27.46 76.26 9.53
CA ASP A 397 28.84 75.75 9.60
C ASP A 397 29.62 75.40 8.31
N LEU A 398 29.07 75.65 7.13
CA LEU A 398 29.66 75.21 5.86
C LEU A 398 31.03 75.76 5.49
N VAL A 399 31.49 76.80 6.18
CA VAL A 399 32.90 77.20 6.09
C VAL A 399 33.41 77.35 7.51
N PRO A 400 34.34 76.49 7.99
CA PRO A 400 34.98 76.74 9.25
C PRO A 400 35.63 78.11 9.11
N PRO A 401 35.50 79.00 10.11
CA PRO A 401 36.00 80.37 10.01
C PRO A 401 37.50 80.40 9.67
N SER A 402 38.23 79.28 9.77
CA SER A 402 39.63 79.11 9.38
C SER A 402 39.86 79.25 7.90
N LEU A 403 38.93 78.83 7.07
CA LEU A 403 39.09 78.87 5.62
C LEU A 403 38.85 80.29 5.11
N TRP A 404 37.82 80.95 5.62
CA TRP A 404 37.63 82.38 5.40
C TRP A 404 38.77 83.21 5.96
N ALA A 405 39.27 82.87 7.15
CA ALA A 405 40.32 83.63 7.80
C ALA A 405 41.72 83.35 7.21
N ALA A 406 41.98 82.17 6.64
CA ALA A 406 43.20 81.87 5.88
C ALA A 406 43.17 82.48 4.46
N ALA A 407 42.04 82.44 3.76
CA ALA A 407 41.86 83.14 2.48
C ALA A 407 41.95 84.66 2.66
N ALA A 408 41.35 85.18 3.74
CA ALA A 408 41.50 86.54 4.23
C ALA A 408 42.96 86.91 4.52
N ALA A 409 43.71 86.06 5.23
CA ALA A 409 45.12 86.29 5.55
C ALA A 409 46.00 86.28 4.29
N LEU A 410 45.74 85.39 3.34
CA LEU A 410 46.40 85.35 2.03
C LEU A 410 46.10 86.61 1.19
N LEU A 411 44.84 87.03 1.12
CA LEU A 411 44.42 88.26 0.41
C LEU A 411 44.93 89.53 1.08
N ALA A 412 45.00 89.56 2.42
CA ALA A 412 45.58 90.66 3.19
C ALA A 412 47.11 90.76 3.00
N GLY A 413 47.81 89.63 2.85
CA GLY A 413 49.25 89.58 2.59
C GLY A 413 49.65 89.98 1.17
N LEU A 414 48.78 89.78 0.17
CA LEU A 414 49.09 89.93 -1.26
C LEU A 414 48.55 91.21 -1.92
N SER A 415 47.70 92.01 -1.25
CA SER A 415 47.16 93.23 -1.86
C SER A 415 48.13 94.43 -1.76
N PRO A 416 48.44 95.15 -2.85
CA PRO A 416 49.31 96.34 -2.83
C PRO A 416 48.65 97.57 -2.18
N LEU A 417 47.34 97.52 -1.89
CA LEU A 417 46.56 98.57 -1.24
C LEU A 417 46.12 98.07 0.15
N GLY A 418 47.06 98.08 1.10
CA GLY A 418 47.00 97.48 2.44
C GLY A 418 45.96 98.03 3.44
N GLY A 419 44.77 98.42 2.98
CA GLY A 419 43.63 98.77 3.83
C GLY A 419 42.30 98.17 3.37
N TRP A 420 42.13 97.90 2.07
CA TRP A 420 40.87 97.32 1.55
C TRP A 420 40.78 95.82 1.79
N GLY A 421 41.92 95.12 1.80
CA GLY A 421 41.99 93.71 2.19
C GLY A 421 41.42 93.50 3.58
N THR A 422 41.87 94.28 4.58
CA THR A 422 41.35 94.22 5.96
C THR A 422 39.87 94.51 6.07
N VAL A 423 39.32 95.41 5.24
CA VAL A 423 37.88 95.71 5.21
C VAL A 423 37.09 94.55 4.63
N ILE A 424 37.57 93.92 3.56
CA ILE A 424 36.93 92.73 2.97
C ILE A 424 36.98 91.54 3.96
N VAL A 425 38.10 91.38 4.68
CA VAL A 425 38.23 90.39 5.77
C VAL A 425 37.25 90.67 6.91
N LEU A 426 37.10 91.93 7.33
CA LEU A 426 36.14 92.34 8.36
C LEU A 426 34.69 92.13 7.91
N VAL A 427 34.37 92.40 6.64
CA VAL A 427 33.03 92.17 6.07
C VAL A 427 32.72 90.68 5.98
N LEU A 428 33.67 89.85 5.56
CA LEU A 428 33.51 88.39 5.50
C LEU A 428 33.38 87.77 6.90
N LEU A 429 34.16 88.25 7.89
CA LEU A 429 34.02 87.86 9.30
C LEU A 429 32.69 88.33 9.89
N ALA A 430 32.24 89.55 9.57
CA ALA A 430 30.95 90.08 10.02
C ALA A 430 29.77 89.28 9.44
N VAL A 431 29.80 88.97 8.14
CA VAL A 431 28.77 88.15 7.46
C VAL A 431 28.78 86.71 7.99
N GLY A 432 29.94 86.16 8.33
CA GLY A 432 30.07 84.88 9.02
C GLY A 432 29.48 84.90 10.43
N SER A 433 29.73 85.96 11.20
CA SER A 433 29.23 86.10 12.58
C SER A 433 27.71 86.31 12.67
N VAL A 434 27.11 87.01 11.71
CA VAL A 434 25.65 87.22 11.64
C VAL A 434 24.91 85.94 11.24
N ARG A 435 25.55 85.05 10.46
CA ARG A 435 24.99 83.73 10.14
C ARG A 435 25.16 82.68 11.26
N ALA A 436 26.18 82.83 12.11
CA ALA A 436 26.41 81.95 13.26
C ALA A 436 25.53 82.25 14.49
N ALA A 437 24.85 83.41 14.54
CA ALA A 437 24.02 83.82 15.67
C ALA A 437 22.67 83.08 15.82
N GLY A 438 22.38 82.12 14.92
CA GLY A 438 21.10 81.41 14.84
C GLY A 438 21.02 80.04 15.52
N SER A 439 22.08 79.49 16.14
CA SER A 439 21.96 78.22 16.89
C SER A 439 22.90 78.11 18.10
N PRO A 440 22.49 77.46 19.21
CA PRO A 440 23.35 77.24 20.37
C PRO A 440 24.07 75.88 20.24
N GLY A 441 25.24 75.87 19.59
CA GLY A 441 26.11 74.69 19.51
C GLY A 441 27.57 75.07 19.78
N ARG A 442 28.20 74.43 20.77
CA ARG A 442 29.61 74.67 21.14
C ARG A 442 30.53 74.22 20.01
N VAL A 443 31.30 75.15 19.46
CA VAL A 443 32.43 74.85 18.59
C VAL A 443 33.48 74.07 19.40
N PRO A 444 33.92 72.86 18.97
CA PRO A 444 34.91 72.07 19.71
C PRO A 444 36.27 72.80 19.78
N PRO A 445 36.97 72.81 20.94
CA PRO A 445 38.23 73.57 21.12
C PRO A 445 39.37 73.14 20.16
N ALA A 446 39.26 71.95 19.56
CA ALA A 446 40.19 71.46 18.53
C ALA A 446 40.12 72.25 17.21
N THR A 447 38.94 72.73 16.80
CA THR A 447 38.82 73.55 15.57
C THR A 447 39.37 74.95 15.80
N ALA A 448 39.24 75.51 17.01
CA ALA A 448 39.87 76.77 17.42
C ALA A 448 41.41 76.70 17.43
N GLY A 449 41.99 75.55 17.78
CA GLY A 449 43.44 75.32 17.70
C GLY A 449 43.95 75.23 16.26
N ALA A 450 43.24 74.51 15.37
CA ALA A 450 43.59 74.40 13.95
C ALA A 450 43.48 75.76 13.21
N LEU A 451 42.49 76.57 13.60
CA LEU A 451 42.28 77.96 13.19
C LEU A 451 43.50 78.86 13.43
N ALA A 452 44.11 78.76 14.61
CA ALA A 452 45.26 79.57 15.00
C ALA A 452 46.56 79.16 14.30
N VAL A 453 46.76 77.85 14.08
CA VAL A 453 47.96 77.32 13.40
C VAL A 453 47.96 77.65 11.91
N SER A 454 46.79 77.56 11.26
CA SER A 454 46.65 77.91 9.84
C SER A 454 46.84 79.42 9.59
N TRP A 455 46.41 80.27 10.53
CA TRP A 455 46.65 81.73 10.51
C TRP A 455 48.13 82.09 10.54
N LEU A 456 48.90 81.43 11.41
CA LEU A 456 50.33 81.70 11.58
C LEU A 456 51.17 81.19 10.40
N ALA A 457 50.81 80.04 9.83
CA ALA A 457 51.51 79.49 8.67
C ALA A 457 51.26 80.29 7.37
N GLY A 458 50.02 80.75 7.13
CA GLY A 458 49.68 81.58 5.98
C GLY A 458 50.27 83.00 6.04
N GLY A 459 50.28 83.61 7.24
CA GLY A 459 50.89 84.93 7.46
C GLY A 459 52.40 84.96 7.28
N GLY A 460 53.10 83.88 7.67
CA GLY A 460 54.56 83.76 7.52
C GLY A 460 55.02 83.62 6.06
N ALA A 461 54.30 82.85 5.25
CA ALA A 461 54.61 82.69 3.82
C ALA A 461 54.33 83.98 3.02
N GLY A 462 53.27 84.72 3.37
CA GLY A 462 52.93 86.00 2.74
C GLY A 462 53.96 87.12 3.01
N LEU A 463 54.52 87.17 4.22
CA LEU A 463 55.59 88.14 4.55
C LEU A 463 56.92 87.80 3.86
N GLY A 464 57.25 86.52 3.67
CA GLY A 464 58.49 86.08 3.01
C GLY A 464 58.54 86.39 1.52
N LEU A 465 57.42 86.22 0.79
CA LEU A 465 57.35 86.58 -0.64
C LEU A 465 57.45 88.09 -0.88
N ARG A 466 57.14 88.93 0.12
CA ARG A 466 57.23 90.39 0.00
C ARG A 466 58.67 90.93 0.05
N SER A 467 59.62 90.16 0.62
CA SER A 467 61.05 90.52 0.60
C SER A 467 61.77 90.22 -0.72
N VAL A 468 61.15 89.46 -1.62
CA VAL A 468 61.65 89.14 -2.97
C VAL A 468 60.81 89.93 -3.95
N GLY A 469 61.20 91.16 -4.31
CA GLY A 469 60.37 92.13 -5.05
C GLY A 469 59.60 91.58 -6.26
N VAL A 470 58.34 91.19 -6.03
CA VAL A 470 57.45 90.64 -7.06
C VAL A 470 56.80 91.79 -7.86
N PRO A 471 56.74 91.73 -9.20
CA PRO A 471 56.11 92.78 -10.01
C PRO A 471 54.62 92.98 -9.68
N VAL A 472 54.17 94.24 -9.59
CA VAL A 472 52.79 94.69 -9.25
C VAL A 472 51.67 94.01 -10.07
N TRP A 473 51.99 93.50 -11.25
CA TRP A 473 51.13 92.88 -12.25
C TRP A 473 50.69 91.46 -11.83
N THR A 474 51.45 90.83 -10.92
CA THR A 474 51.20 89.46 -10.41
C THR A 474 50.13 89.41 -9.31
N GLY A 475 49.72 90.55 -8.76
CA GLY A 475 48.69 90.62 -7.72
C GLY A 475 47.30 90.19 -8.22
N ALA A 476 46.92 90.58 -9.44
CA ALA A 476 45.64 90.21 -10.05
C ALA A 476 45.47 88.68 -10.25
N PRO A 477 46.42 87.95 -10.88
CA PRO A 477 46.28 86.50 -11.02
C PRO A 477 46.35 85.76 -9.67
N LEU A 478 47.09 86.27 -8.68
CA LEU A 478 47.13 85.66 -7.33
C LEU A 478 45.82 85.87 -6.57
N ILE A 479 45.17 87.02 -6.70
CA ILE A 479 43.83 87.25 -6.14
C ILE A 479 42.80 86.33 -6.80
N VAL A 480 42.87 86.16 -8.13
CA VAL A 480 42.01 85.21 -8.86
C VAL A 480 42.27 83.78 -8.39
N LEU A 481 43.53 83.36 -8.22
CA LEU A 481 43.90 82.04 -7.71
C LEU A 481 43.40 81.82 -6.28
N ALA A 482 43.51 82.82 -5.41
CA ALA A 482 43.02 82.75 -4.03
C ALA A 482 41.49 82.68 -3.96
N LEU A 483 40.78 83.46 -4.77
CA LEU A 483 39.32 83.38 -4.91
C LEU A 483 38.88 82.02 -5.47
N LEU A 484 39.62 81.48 -6.45
CA LEU A 484 39.36 80.17 -7.02
C LEU A 484 39.62 79.05 -6.00
N ALA A 485 40.70 79.13 -5.23
CA ALA A 485 41.00 78.20 -4.14
C ALA A 485 39.94 78.26 -3.02
N ALA A 486 39.49 79.46 -2.66
CA ALA A 486 38.41 79.66 -1.69
C ALA A 486 37.07 79.09 -2.21
N ALA A 487 36.75 79.33 -3.49
CA ALA A 487 35.55 78.79 -4.13
C ALA A 487 35.60 77.25 -4.22
N LEU A 488 36.74 76.66 -4.59
CA LEU A 488 36.93 75.20 -4.60
C LEU A 488 36.86 74.59 -3.19
N SER A 489 37.38 75.28 -2.17
CA SER A 489 37.33 74.81 -0.78
C SER A 489 35.92 74.92 -0.20
N ALA A 490 35.19 76.00 -0.50
CA ALA A 490 33.78 76.15 -0.14
C ALA A 490 32.93 75.05 -0.83
N ARG A 491 33.22 74.75 -2.11
CA ARG A 491 32.61 73.63 -2.82
C ARG A 491 32.95 72.29 -2.17
N SER A 492 34.20 72.02 -1.78
CA SER A 492 34.55 70.72 -1.17
C SER A 492 33.86 70.49 0.17
N LEU A 493 33.74 71.53 0.99
CA LEU A 493 33.04 71.46 2.27
C LEU A 493 31.54 71.29 2.08
N TRP A 494 30.96 72.02 1.12
CA TRP A 494 29.57 71.84 0.70
C TRP A 494 29.29 70.43 0.21
N VAL A 495 30.11 69.89 -0.70
CA VAL A 495 30.00 68.50 -1.17
C VAL A 495 30.12 67.52 -0.01
N THR A 496 31.00 67.78 0.97
CA THR A 496 31.15 66.92 2.15
C THR A 496 29.91 66.98 3.06
N ALA A 497 29.33 68.17 3.26
CA ALA A 497 28.11 68.34 4.05
C ALA A 497 26.88 67.73 3.36
N VAL A 498 26.74 67.88 2.04
CA VAL A 498 25.67 67.22 1.26
C VAL A 498 25.84 65.70 1.28
N ARG A 499 27.08 65.18 1.22
CA ARG A 499 27.35 63.74 1.38
C ARG A 499 27.00 63.24 2.77
N GLN A 500 27.36 63.99 3.82
CA GLN A 500 26.99 63.63 5.19
C GLN A 500 25.47 63.63 5.35
N TRP A 501 24.79 64.66 4.85
CA TRP A 501 23.33 64.72 4.85
C TRP A 501 22.69 63.57 4.06
N ARG A 502 23.26 63.18 2.91
CA ARG A 502 22.83 62.00 2.14
C ARG A 502 22.95 60.71 2.96
N THR A 503 24.00 60.58 3.77
CA THR A 503 24.17 59.45 4.70
C THR A 503 23.17 59.51 5.84
N ASP A 504 22.99 60.68 6.45
CA ASP A 504 22.06 60.89 7.58
C ASP A 504 20.58 60.73 7.16
N ALA A 505 20.26 61.07 5.91
CA ALA A 505 18.93 60.84 5.31
C ALA A 505 18.69 59.37 4.92
N GLY A 506 19.70 58.49 5.02
CA GLY A 506 19.51 57.05 4.85
C GLY A 506 19.28 56.56 3.41
N LEU A 507 19.53 57.37 2.38
CA LEU A 507 19.23 56.98 0.98
C LEU A 507 19.98 55.73 0.49
N ALA A 508 21.21 55.52 0.95
CA ALA A 508 21.94 54.29 0.62
C ALA A 508 21.29 53.04 1.24
N ALA A 509 20.79 53.16 2.48
CA ALA A 509 20.05 52.11 3.15
C ALA A 509 18.68 51.89 2.49
N ALA A 510 18.04 52.95 1.97
CA ALA A 510 16.80 52.86 1.21
C ALA A 510 16.98 52.06 -0.09
N GLY A 511 18.05 52.31 -0.84
CA GLY A 511 18.38 51.52 -2.04
C GLY A 511 18.61 50.05 -1.74
N GLU A 512 19.41 49.76 -0.71
CA GLU A 512 19.63 48.38 -0.27
C GLU A 512 18.34 47.70 0.23
N ALA A 513 17.44 48.45 0.88
CA ALA A 513 16.15 47.93 1.30
C ALA A 513 15.25 47.60 0.10
N VAL A 514 15.19 48.45 -0.93
CA VAL A 514 14.41 48.21 -2.16
C VAL A 514 14.84 46.92 -2.87
N ASP A 515 16.16 46.72 -3.04
CA ASP A 515 16.71 45.52 -3.68
C ASP A 515 16.39 44.26 -2.86
N ARG A 516 16.66 44.30 -1.55
CA ARG A 516 16.42 43.15 -0.65
C ARG A 516 14.93 42.81 -0.49
N LEU A 517 14.04 43.81 -0.54
CA LEU A 517 12.59 43.57 -0.56
C LEU A 517 12.17 42.88 -1.87
N GLY A 518 12.79 43.26 -3.00
CA GLY A 518 12.64 42.56 -4.27
C GLY A 518 13.04 41.09 -4.19
N ASP A 519 14.21 40.80 -3.62
CA ASP A 519 14.69 39.42 -3.42
C ASP A 519 13.73 38.58 -2.56
N VAL A 520 13.17 39.18 -1.49
CA VAL A 520 12.21 38.48 -0.62
C VAL A 520 10.89 38.22 -1.34
N LEU A 521 10.42 39.16 -2.16
CA LEU A 521 9.24 38.97 -2.99
C LEU A 521 9.46 37.81 -3.98
N ASP A 522 10.58 37.81 -4.70
CA ASP A 522 10.91 36.79 -5.69
C ASP A 522 11.05 35.39 -5.03
N GLN A 523 11.70 35.32 -3.85
CA GLN A 523 11.76 34.10 -3.04
C GLN A 523 10.37 33.66 -2.53
N GLY A 524 9.53 34.60 -2.12
CA GLY A 524 8.15 34.36 -1.71
C GLY A 524 7.35 33.67 -2.80
N VAL A 525 7.42 34.21 -4.02
CA VAL A 525 6.68 33.69 -5.18
C VAL A 525 7.13 32.29 -5.55
N LEU A 526 8.44 32.08 -5.74
CA LEU A 526 8.96 30.78 -6.18
C LEU A 526 8.86 29.69 -5.11
N GLN A 527 9.13 30.02 -3.86
CA GLN A 527 9.24 29.00 -2.80
C GLN A 527 7.93 28.78 -2.05
N HIS A 528 7.13 29.82 -1.85
CA HIS A 528 5.97 29.78 -0.94
C HIS A 528 4.63 29.79 -1.67
N TRP A 529 4.51 30.40 -2.85
CA TRP A 529 3.23 30.50 -3.57
C TRP A 529 3.09 29.55 -4.75
N LEU A 530 4.12 29.41 -5.60
CA LEU A 530 4.03 28.63 -6.84
C LEU A 530 3.63 27.17 -6.62
N LEU A 531 4.19 26.54 -5.58
CA LEU A 531 3.89 25.16 -5.23
C LEU A 531 2.96 25.05 -4.01
N ALA A 532 2.39 26.14 -3.50
CA ALA A 532 1.58 26.13 -2.27
C ALA A 532 0.43 25.12 -2.35
N ASP A 533 -0.38 25.24 -3.41
CA ASP A 533 -1.55 24.38 -3.63
C ASP A 533 -1.17 22.94 -3.89
N ALA A 534 -0.12 22.72 -4.70
CA ALA A 534 0.37 21.38 -5.00
C ALA A 534 0.93 20.70 -3.74
N ARG A 535 1.65 21.44 -2.88
CA ARG A 535 2.22 20.97 -1.61
C ARG A 535 1.15 20.70 -0.55
N ALA A 536 0.20 21.62 -0.39
CA ALA A 536 -0.93 21.44 0.51
C ALA A 536 -1.77 20.22 0.09
N GLY A 537 -2.16 20.15 -1.19
CA GLY A 537 -2.91 19.03 -1.75
C GLY A 537 -2.16 17.69 -1.63
N ALA A 538 -0.86 17.66 -1.91
CA ALA A 538 -0.04 16.46 -1.75
C ALA A 538 0.08 16.02 -0.28
N SER A 539 0.26 16.97 0.65
CA SER A 539 0.32 16.69 2.09
C SER A 539 -1.01 16.11 2.58
N ASP A 540 -2.15 16.68 2.14
CA ASP A 540 -3.47 16.21 2.53
C ASP A 540 -3.81 14.85 1.92
N GLN A 541 -3.52 14.63 0.64
CA GLN A 541 -3.63 13.32 0.00
C GLN A 541 -2.76 12.27 0.72
N ALA A 542 -1.52 12.61 1.08
CA ALA A 542 -0.62 11.70 1.79
C ALA A 542 -1.11 11.38 3.21
N LYS A 543 -1.62 12.36 3.96
CA LYS A 543 -2.24 12.15 5.29
C LYS A 543 -3.49 11.28 5.19
N ALA A 544 -4.33 11.53 4.20
CA ALA A 544 -5.54 10.75 3.96
C ALA A 544 -5.20 9.28 3.64
N LEU A 545 -4.22 9.04 2.76
CA LEU A 545 -3.73 7.70 2.47
C LEU A 545 -3.09 7.04 3.69
N ALA A 546 -2.29 7.77 4.47
CA ALA A 546 -1.69 7.26 5.70
C ALA A 546 -2.77 6.81 6.70
N HIS A 547 -3.86 7.56 6.81
CA HIS A 547 -4.99 7.21 7.67
C HIS A 547 -5.71 5.94 7.21
N LEU A 548 -5.93 5.75 5.91
CA LEU A 548 -6.58 4.55 5.38
C LEU A 548 -5.71 3.31 5.55
N VAL A 549 -4.42 3.40 5.21
CA VAL A 549 -3.48 2.29 5.38
C VAL A 549 -3.32 1.95 6.87
N GLN A 550 -3.28 2.95 7.75
CA GLN A 550 -3.28 2.72 9.20
C GLN A 550 -4.56 2.01 9.67
N SER A 551 -5.73 2.42 9.19
CA SER A 551 -7.00 1.78 9.56
C SER A 551 -7.05 0.30 9.16
N VAL A 552 -6.53 -0.03 7.97
CA VAL A 552 -6.37 -1.43 7.54
C VAL A 552 -5.36 -2.16 8.42
N CYS A 553 -4.21 -1.54 8.73
CA CYS A 553 -3.20 -2.10 9.61
C CYS A 553 -3.75 -2.43 11.00
N ASP A 554 -4.49 -1.51 11.61
CA ASP A 554 -5.12 -1.68 12.93
C ASP A 554 -6.14 -2.83 12.93
N THR A 555 -6.95 -2.92 11.87
CA THR A 555 -7.93 -4.00 11.69
C THR A 555 -7.23 -5.36 11.56
N LEU A 556 -6.17 -5.45 10.76
CA LEU A 556 -5.37 -6.66 10.61
C LEU A 556 -4.62 -7.04 11.89
N ALA A 557 -4.15 -6.06 12.67
CA ALA A 557 -3.54 -6.25 13.98
C ALA A 557 -4.54 -6.87 14.97
N GLU A 558 -5.79 -6.36 14.97
CA GLU A 558 -6.85 -6.92 15.80
C GLU A 558 -7.15 -8.37 15.41
N PHE A 559 -7.23 -8.68 14.11
CA PHE A 559 -7.37 -10.06 13.64
C PHE A 559 -6.23 -10.96 14.09
N ALA A 560 -4.98 -10.49 13.98
CA ALA A 560 -3.81 -11.24 14.44
C ALA A 560 -3.90 -11.52 15.94
N GLU A 561 -4.32 -10.55 16.76
CA GLU A 561 -4.50 -10.74 18.20
C GLU A 561 -5.64 -11.73 18.51
N GLN A 562 -6.78 -11.61 17.82
CA GLN A 562 -7.90 -12.55 17.97
C GLN A 562 -7.50 -13.98 17.59
N LEU A 563 -6.81 -14.16 16.47
CA LEU A 563 -6.33 -15.46 16.01
C LEU A 563 -5.27 -16.02 16.98
N GLY A 564 -4.38 -15.19 17.51
CA GLY A 564 -3.38 -15.58 18.51
C GLY A 564 -4.01 -16.03 19.83
N ARG A 565 -5.10 -15.37 20.27
CA ARG A 565 -5.90 -15.80 21.43
C ARG A 565 -6.55 -17.17 21.23
N ARG A 566 -7.05 -17.46 20.02
CA ARG A 566 -7.61 -18.78 19.66
C ARG A 566 -6.53 -19.86 19.58
N ALA A 567 -5.33 -19.51 19.14
CA ALA A 567 -4.23 -20.45 18.94
C ALA A 567 -3.50 -20.85 20.24
N ARG A 568 -3.47 -19.97 21.23
CA ARG A 568 -2.74 -20.15 22.50
C ARG A 568 -2.98 -21.49 23.21
N PRO A 569 -4.24 -21.94 23.40
CA PRO A 569 -4.53 -23.22 24.06
C PRO A 569 -3.97 -24.43 23.31
N ALA A 570 -3.97 -24.39 21.98
CA ALA A 570 -3.47 -25.47 21.13
C ALA A 570 -1.93 -25.57 21.16
N TRP A 571 -1.25 -24.44 21.33
CA TRP A 571 0.22 -24.41 21.41
C TRP A 571 0.77 -24.68 22.82
N ASP A 572 0.02 -24.32 23.86
CA ASP A 572 0.38 -24.61 25.26
C ASP A 572 0.17 -26.10 25.62
N SER A 573 -0.73 -26.79 24.92
CA SER A 573 -0.67 -28.25 24.81
C SER A 573 0.56 -28.60 23.99
N GLY A 574 1.71 -28.73 24.66
CA GLY A 574 2.99 -29.09 24.04
C GLY A 574 2.84 -30.25 23.05
N PRO A 575 3.73 -30.34 22.04
CA PRO A 575 3.49 -31.04 20.80
C PRO A 575 2.87 -32.41 21.09
N ARG A 576 1.56 -32.56 20.82
CA ARG A 576 0.99 -33.89 20.66
C ARG A 576 1.84 -34.49 19.56
N GLY A 577 2.67 -35.46 19.91
CA GLY A 577 3.68 -36.00 19.03
C GLY A 577 3.04 -36.50 17.74
N GLY A 578 2.91 -35.60 16.77
CA GLY A 578 2.70 -35.91 15.38
C GLY A 578 3.96 -36.64 14.99
N ARG A 579 3.92 -37.96 15.13
CA ARG A 579 4.98 -38.86 14.69
C ARG A 579 5.08 -38.65 13.19
N SER A 580 5.96 -37.74 12.78
CA SER A 580 6.74 -37.96 11.57
C SER A 580 7.53 -39.25 11.83
N GLY A 581 6.90 -40.39 11.53
CA GLY A 581 7.66 -41.62 11.34
C GLY A 581 8.77 -41.31 10.34
N PRO A 582 9.99 -41.82 10.54
CA PRO A 582 11.10 -41.52 9.64
C PRO A 582 10.67 -41.87 8.20
N ALA A 583 10.59 -40.83 7.37
CA ALA A 583 10.50 -40.98 5.93
C ALA A 583 11.78 -41.71 5.48
N GLY A 584 11.65 -43.01 5.23
CA GLY A 584 12.80 -43.85 4.87
C GLY A 584 12.75 -45.26 5.45
N GLY A 585 11.59 -45.92 5.42
CA GLY A 585 11.46 -47.34 5.71
C GLY A 585 10.74 -48.03 4.57
N ARG A 586 11.48 -48.68 3.67
CA ARG A 586 10.93 -49.61 2.67
C ARG A 586 10.40 -50.83 3.41
N GLY A 587 9.19 -50.72 3.97
CA GLY A 587 8.51 -51.78 4.73
C GLY A 587 7.00 -51.59 4.61
N GLY A 588 6.33 -52.55 3.99
CA GLY A 588 4.91 -52.47 3.62
C GLY A 588 3.98 -52.46 4.83
N THR A 589 3.51 -51.27 5.20
CA THR A 589 2.33 -51.06 6.04
C THR A 589 1.27 -50.38 5.18
N THR A 590 0.21 -51.11 4.82
CA THR A 590 -0.90 -50.62 4.00
C THR A 590 -1.80 -49.69 4.83
N PHE A 591 -1.64 -48.37 4.70
CA PHE A 591 -2.55 -47.38 5.29
C PHE A 591 -3.61 -46.96 4.27
N ALA A 592 -4.88 -46.85 4.69
CA ALA A 592 -5.98 -46.33 3.86
C ALA A 592 -5.84 -44.83 3.60
N VAL A 593 -5.39 -44.08 4.61
CA VAL A 593 -5.31 -42.63 4.61
C VAL A 593 -3.93 -42.22 5.09
N GLU A 594 -3.26 -41.37 4.33
CA GLU A 594 -2.02 -40.73 4.73
C GLU A 594 -2.19 -39.21 4.65
N TYR A 595 -1.98 -38.52 5.77
CA TYR A 595 -1.95 -37.07 5.83
C TYR A 595 -0.55 -36.59 5.47
N VAL A 596 -0.45 -35.76 4.43
CA VAL A 596 0.82 -35.22 3.94
C VAL A 596 0.70 -33.71 3.86
N GLY A 597 1.46 -33.01 4.68
CA GLY A 597 1.48 -31.55 4.70
C GLY A 597 2.41 -31.01 5.77
N GLN A 598 3.25 -30.02 5.42
CA GLN A 598 4.04 -29.26 6.37
C GLN A 598 3.92 -27.77 6.07
N ALA A 599 3.68 -26.97 7.11
CA ALA A 599 3.77 -25.52 7.00
C ALA A 599 5.24 -25.12 6.83
N GLY A 600 5.67 -24.99 5.57
CA GLY A 600 6.99 -24.49 5.21
C GLY A 600 7.04 -22.96 5.09
N GLN A 601 8.25 -22.43 4.95
CA GLN A 601 8.47 -21.00 4.71
C GLN A 601 7.75 -20.50 3.43
N THR A 602 7.64 -21.35 2.40
CA THR A 602 6.90 -21.05 1.16
C THR A 602 5.42 -20.77 1.41
N LEU A 603 4.79 -21.50 2.35
CA LEU A 603 3.40 -21.27 2.73
C LEU A 603 3.27 -19.90 3.41
N GLN A 604 4.14 -19.60 4.39
CA GLN A 604 4.15 -18.30 5.08
C GLN A 604 4.31 -17.14 4.09
N THR A 605 5.25 -17.23 3.16
CA THR A 605 5.46 -16.18 2.15
C THR A 605 4.30 -16.04 1.18
N THR A 606 3.55 -17.11 0.94
CA THR A 606 2.36 -17.08 0.07
C THR A 606 1.19 -16.43 0.79
N LEU A 607 0.92 -16.84 2.04
CA LEU A 607 -0.11 -16.22 2.87
C LEU A 607 0.17 -14.72 3.11
N ALA A 608 1.43 -14.33 3.33
CA ALA A 608 1.79 -12.91 3.44
C ALA A 608 1.56 -12.15 2.13
N GLY A 609 1.80 -12.80 0.98
CA GLY A 609 1.47 -12.25 -0.34
C GLY A 609 -0.04 -12.08 -0.53
N ASP A 610 -0.84 -13.09 -0.16
CA ASP A 610 -2.30 -13.05 -0.21
C ASP A 610 -2.85 -11.91 0.68
N VAL A 611 -2.29 -11.68 1.87
CA VAL A 611 -2.67 -10.56 2.74
C VAL A 611 -2.30 -9.20 2.12
N CYS A 612 -1.13 -9.06 1.49
CA CYS A 612 -0.78 -7.82 0.77
C CYS A 612 -1.72 -7.56 -0.42
N ASP A 613 -2.11 -8.59 -1.17
CA ASP A 613 -3.06 -8.50 -2.27
C ASP A 613 -4.47 -8.16 -1.76
N LEU A 614 -4.88 -8.71 -0.60
CA LEU A 614 -6.10 -8.33 0.09
C LEU A 614 -6.10 -6.83 0.44
N VAL A 615 -5.01 -6.30 0.98
CA VAL A 615 -4.88 -4.86 1.28
C VAL A 615 -5.01 -4.02 0.00
N ALA A 616 -4.39 -4.46 -1.10
CA ALA A 616 -4.51 -3.77 -2.39
C ALA A 616 -5.96 -3.75 -2.91
N GLU A 617 -6.70 -4.86 -2.76
CA GLU A 617 -8.12 -4.98 -3.13
C GLU A 617 -9.05 -4.19 -2.21
N VAL A 618 -8.72 -4.08 -0.92
CA VAL A 618 -9.43 -3.19 0.03
C VAL A 618 -9.31 -1.74 -0.42
N LEU A 619 -8.10 -1.29 -0.78
CA LEU A 619 -7.84 0.11 -1.15
C LEU A 619 -8.30 0.47 -2.56
N ALA A 620 -8.38 -0.51 -3.48
CA ALA A 620 -8.73 -0.34 -4.89
C ALA A 620 -9.91 0.63 -5.18
N PRO A 621 -11.09 0.48 -4.55
CA PRO A 621 -12.24 1.36 -4.82
C PRO A 621 -12.11 2.76 -4.21
N TYR A 622 -11.25 2.95 -3.22
CA TYR A 622 -11.15 4.19 -2.45
C TYR A 622 -10.13 5.17 -3.04
N TRP A 623 -9.24 4.72 -3.94
CA TRP A 623 -8.21 5.56 -4.56
C TRP A 623 -8.78 6.84 -5.19
N GLU A 624 -9.76 6.70 -6.07
CA GLU A 624 -10.36 7.84 -6.78
C GLU A 624 -11.05 8.82 -5.82
N VAL A 625 -11.74 8.30 -4.80
CA VAL A 625 -12.50 9.11 -3.84
C VAL A 625 -11.55 9.93 -2.97
N VAL A 626 -10.50 9.29 -2.45
CA VAL A 626 -9.56 9.89 -1.49
C VAL A 626 -8.62 10.87 -2.16
N LEU A 627 -8.16 10.55 -3.36
CA LEU A 627 -7.28 11.44 -4.11
C LEU A 627 -8.02 12.71 -4.57
N ARG A 628 -9.33 12.60 -4.83
CA ARG A 628 -10.18 13.73 -5.20
C ARG A 628 -10.65 14.55 -4.00
N ASP A 629 -10.97 13.89 -2.89
CA ASP A 629 -11.40 14.52 -1.65
C ASP A 629 -10.72 13.86 -0.42
N PRO A 630 -9.54 14.37 -0.01
CA PRO A 630 -8.80 13.85 1.13
C PRO A 630 -9.58 13.92 2.45
N ALA A 631 -10.50 14.89 2.61
CA ALA A 631 -11.28 15.06 3.83
C ALA A 631 -12.28 13.92 4.06
N SER A 632 -12.73 13.28 2.97
CA SER A 632 -13.64 12.13 3.04
C SER A 632 -12.98 10.85 3.56
N ALA A 633 -11.66 10.77 3.68
CA ALA A 633 -10.97 9.53 4.06
C ALA A 633 -11.43 8.95 5.40
N ALA A 634 -11.75 9.78 6.39
CA ALA A 634 -12.19 9.34 7.71
C ALA A 634 -13.61 8.74 7.73
N SER A 635 -14.45 9.01 6.72
CA SER A 635 -15.82 8.50 6.67
C SER A 635 -15.97 7.23 5.82
N LEU A 636 -14.88 6.77 5.19
CA LEU A 636 -14.91 5.60 4.32
C LEU A 636 -14.99 4.29 5.12
N PRO A 637 -15.81 3.32 4.68
CA PRO A 637 -16.02 2.04 5.38
C PRO A 637 -14.88 1.04 5.10
N VAL A 638 -13.63 1.46 5.33
CA VAL A 638 -12.43 0.63 5.08
C VAL A 638 -12.33 -0.54 6.05
N VAL A 639 -12.66 -0.29 7.32
CA VAL A 639 -12.64 -1.32 8.38
C VAL A 639 -13.60 -2.45 8.04
N SER A 640 -14.87 -2.15 7.75
CA SER A 640 -15.86 -3.19 7.44
C SER A 640 -15.51 -3.97 6.18
N ARG A 641 -14.95 -3.34 5.14
CA ARG A 641 -14.50 -4.05 3.94
C ARG A 641 -13.30 -4.96 4.23
N THR A 642 -12.37 -4.52 5.08
CA THR A 642 -11.23 -5.34 5.52
C THR A 642 -11.73 -6.56 6.29
N ASP A 643 -12.68 -6.38 7.19
CA ASP A 643 -13.33 -7.45 7.94
C ASP A 643 -14.00 -8.46 7.00
N GLU A 644 -14.82 -7.99 6.06
CA GLU A 644 -15.53 -8.84 5.10
C GLU A 644 -14.57 -9.71 4.26
N LEU A 645 -13.52 -9.09 3.69
CA LEU A 645 -12.55 -9.81 2.86
C LEU A 645 -11.69 -10.78 3.68
N MET A 646 -11.29 -10.42 4.90
CA MET A 646 -10.51 -11.29 5.77
C MET A 646 -11.33 -12.52 6.22
N HIS A 647 -12.60 -12.32 6.59
CA HIS A 647 -13.49 -13.45 6.91
C HIS A 647 -13.70 -14.36 5.71
N GLY A 648 -13.92 -13.80 4.51
CA GLY A 648 -14.01 -14.57 3.27
C GLY A 648 -12.74 -15.37 2.97
N TYR A 649 -11.56 -14.78 3.19
CA TYR A 649 -10.28 -15.46 3.02
C TYR A 649 -10.09 -16.62 4.00
N GLN A 650 -10.37 -16.42 5.29
CA GLN A 650 -10.30 -17.48 6.30
C GLN A 650 -11.25 -18.64 5.98
N GLN A 651 -12.47 -18.33 5.52
CA GLN A 651 -13.45 -19.33 5.11
C GLN A 651 -12.99 -20.13 3.90
N GLN A 652 -12.37 -19.47 2.92
CA GLN A 652 -11.80 -20.15 1.76
C GLN A 652 -10.66 -21.09 2.18
N LEU A 653 -9.76 -20.66 3.06
CA LEU A 653 -8.68 -21.50 3.57
C LEU A 653 -9.21 -22.74 4.30
N ALA A 654 -10.28 -22.59 5.08
CA ALA A 654 -10.91 -23.70 5.80
C ALA A 654 -11.58 -24.73 4.86
N ARG A 655 -12.16 -24.29 3.74
CA ARG A 655 -12.90 -25.17 2.82
C ARG A 655 -12.04 -25.79 1.72
N ALA A 656 -11.33 -24.93 1.00
CA ALA A 656 -10.63 -25.29 -0.23
C ALA A 656 -9.12 -25.56 0.00
N GLY A 657 -8.63 -25.27 1.21
CA GLY A 657 -7.23 -25.40 1.59
C GLY A 657 -6.37 -24.24 1.07
N THR A 658 -5.06 -24.42 1.13
CA THR A 658 -4.06 -23.39 0.77
C THR A 658 -3.67 -23.41 -0.71
N THR A 659 -4.23 -24.33 -1.50
CA THR A 659 -3.85 -24.60 -2.88
C THR A 659 -4.54 -23.69 -3.92
N PRO A 660 -5.86 -23.44 -3.87
CA PRO A 660 -6.53 -22.54 -4.82
C PRO A 660 -6.34 -21.07 -4.45
N ALA A 661 -5.97 -20.23 -5.42
CA ALA A 661 -5.70 -18.81 -5.18
C ALA A 661 -6.98 -18.10 -4.73
N PRO A 662 -6.90 -17.13 -3.79
CA PRO A 662 -8.07 -16.33 -3.45
C PRO A 662 -8.51 -15.48 -4.65
N PRO A 663 -9.80 -15.12 -4.75
CA PRO A 663 -10.35 -14.40 -5.90
C PRO A 663 -9.72 -13.02 -6.11
N PHE A 664 -9.13 -12.45 -5.06
CA PHE A 664 -8.41 -11.17 -5.08
C PHE A 664 -6.90 -11.30 -5.31
N ALA A 665 -6.33 -12.52 -5.40
CA ALA A 665 -4.91 -12.69 -5.64
C ALA A 665 -4.52 -12.19 -7.03
N SER A 666 -3.40 -11.47 -7.09
CA SER A 666 -2.83 -10.98 -8.34
C SER A 666 -2.24 -12.13 -9.15
N ALA A 667 -2.62 -12.23 -10.43
CA ALA A 667 -2.07 -13.25 -11.36
C ALA A 667 -0.55 -13.14 -11.54
N SER A 668 0.04 -11.98 -11.24
CA SER A 668 1.47 -11.69 -11.39
C SER A 668 2.35 -12.29 -10.27
N ALA A 669 1.78 -12.65 -9.12
CA ALA A 669 2.55 -13.18 -7.99
C ALA A 669 3.02 -14.63 -8.18
N GLY A 670 2.58 -15.32 -9.24
CA GLY A 670 3.05 -16.67 -9.60
C GLY A 670 3.00 -17.62 -8.41
N ARG A 671 1.79 -18.07 -8.02
CA ARG A 671 1.63 -18.96 -6.87
C ARG A 671 2.56 -20.18 -7.01
N PRO A 672 3.36 -20.52 -5.97
CA PRO A 672 4.24 -21.69 -6.04
C PRO A 672 3.42 -22.94 -6.30
N ASP A 673 4.07 -23.95 -6.89
CA ASP A 673 3.45 -25.24 -7.17
C ASP A 673 2.83 -25.82 -5.88
N PRO A 674 1.59 -26.35 -5.88
CA PRO A 674 0.91 -26.78 -4.66
C PRO A 674 1.68 -27.82 -3.84
N ALA A 675 2.47 -28.65 -4.52
CA ALA A 675 3.39 -29.60 -3.91
C ALA A 675 4.49 -28.89 -3.08
N THR A 676 4.99 -27.75 -3.57
CA THR A 676 5.96 -26.91 -2.84
C THR A 676 5.29 -26.12 -1.71
N LEU A 677 4.03 -25.73 -1.87
CA LEU A 677 3.26 -25.03 -0.83
C LEU A 677 2.94 -25.90 0.38
N VAL A 678 2.49 -27.13 0.14
CA VAL A 678 2.07 -28.07 1.18
C VAL A 678 3.22 -28.98 1.60
N GLY A 679 4.36 -28.96 0.89
CA GLY A 679 5.53 -29.79 1.18
C GLY A 679 5.33 -31.27 0.81
N VAL A 680 4.52 -31.54 -0.21
CA VAL A 680 4.20 -32.90 -0.69
C VAL A 680 5.12 -33.28 -1.83
N ASP A 681 5.70 -34.48 -1.76
CA ASP A 681 6.45 -35.05 -2.88
C ASP A 681 5.48 -35.55 -3.97
N LEU A 682 5.44 -34.89 -5.12
CA LEU A 682 4.63 -35.26 -6.28
C LEU A 682 4.92 -36.68 -6.77
N HIS A 683 6.15 -37.18 -6.62
CA HIS A 683 6.47 -38.55 -6.99
C HIS A 683 5.71 -39.56 -6.13
N ARG A 684 5.37 -39.19 -4.90
CA ARG A 684 4.57 -40.01 -4.00
C ARG A 684 3.11 -40.13 -4.45
N ILE A 685 2.54 -39.06 -5.02
CA ILE A 685 1.20 -39.08 -5.62
C ILE A 685 1.21 -39.98 -6.86
N VAL A 686 2.24 -39.85 -7.71
CA VAL A 686 2.42 -40.71 -8.88
C VAL A 686 2.58 -42.18 -8.46
N ASP A 687 3.36 -42.46 -7.42
CA ASP A 687 3.56 -43.79 -6.87
C ASP A 687 2.27 -44.44 -6.40
N VAL A 688 1.33 -43.68 -5.80
CA VAL A 688 0.02 -44.19 -5.38
C VAL A 688 -0.84 -44.63 -6.57
N LEU A 689 -0.72 -43.94 -7.71
CA LEU A 689 -1.52 -44.20 -8.91
C LEU A 689 -0.94 -45.30 -9.82
N LEU A 690 0.32 -45.69 -9.63
CA LEU A 690 0.98 -46.74 -10.39
C LEU A 690 0.35 -48.13 -10.16
N PRO A 691 0.36 -49.02 -11.17
CA PRO A 691 -0.28 -50.35 -11.13
C PRO A 691 0.08 -51.20 -9.90
N ASP A 692 1.37 -51.23 -9.53
CA ASP A 692 1.88 -52.05 -8.43
C ASP A 692 1.32 -51.59 -7.07
N SER A 693 1.10 -50.29 -6.92
CA SER A 693 0.54 -49.64 -5.72
C SER A 693 -0.99 -49.75 -5.62
N ARG A 694 -1.70 -49.93 -6.73
CA ARG A 694 -3.16 -50.19 -6.71
C ARG A 694 -3.52 -51.44 -5.93
N SER A 695 -2.59 -52.37 -5.92
CA SER A 695 -2.72 -53.65 -5.24
C SER A 695 -2.55 -53.53 -3.71
N ASP A 696 -2.18 -52.35 -3.21
CA ASP A 696 -2.06 -52.04 -1.77
C ASP A 696 -3.22 -51.19 -1.21
N ALA A 697 -4.28 -50.95 -1.99
CA ALA A 697 -5.47 -50.25 -1.50
C ALA A 697 -6.19 -51.07 -0.41
N LEU A 698 -6.67 -50.38 0.63
CA LEU A 698 -7.37 -51.00 1.75
C LEU A 698 -8.83 -51.27 1.37
N GLN A 699 -9.20 -52.54 1.27
CA GLN A 699 -10.58 -52.96 0.99
C GLN A 699 -11.43 -52.80 2.25
N LEU A 700 -12.53 -52.03 2.21
CA LEU A 700 -13.39 -51.77 3.38
C LEU A 700 -14.37 -52.92 3.66
N CYS A 701 -13.82 -54.11 3.90
CA CYS A 701 -14.55 -55.31 4.34
C CYS A 701 -13.69 -56.14 5.29
N SER A 702 -14.33 -57.02 6.06
CA SER A 702 -13.62 -57.99 6.91
C SER A 702 -13.06 -59.17 6.10
N PRO A 703 -12.07 -59.91 6.62
CA PRO A 703 -11.50 -61.07 5.93
C PRO A 703 -12.53 -62.13 5.51
N ASP A 704 -13.56 -62.35 6.33
CA ASP A 704 -14.60 -63.35 6.07
C ASP A 704 -15.53 -62.94 4.91
N GLN A 705 -15.70 -61.62 4.73
CA GLN A 705 -16.55 -61.01 3.70
C GLN A 705 -15.90 -61.01 2.30
N LEU A 706 -14.60 -61.29 2.16
CA LEU A 706 -13.91 -61.44 0.86
C LEU A 706 -14.49 -62.53 -0.04
N ARG A 707 -15.32 -63.42 0.51
CA ARG A 707 -16.02 -64.47 -0.26
C ARG A 707 -17.22 -63.92 -1.04
N MET A 708 -17.69 -62.72 -0.70
CA MET A 708 -18.81 -62.06 -1.35
C MET A 708 -18.38 -61.14 -2.50
N LEU A 709 -17.09 -60.84 -2.63
CA LEU A 709 -16.55 -59.99 -3.68
C LEU A 709 -16.15 -60.84 -4.89
N ASP A 710 -16.43 -60.33 -6.09
CA ASP A 710 -15.89 -60.93 -7.30
C ASP A 710 -14.38 -60.69 -7.36
N ARG A 711 -13.63 -61.78 -7.43
CA ARG A 711 -12.17 -61.77 -7.33
C ARG A 711 -11.50 -61.65 -8.69
N ALA A 712 -12.24 -61.62 -9.79
CA ALA A 712 -11.65 -61.46 -11.10
C ALA A 712 -10.88 -60.13 -11.19
N PRO A 713 -9.60 -60.11 -11.60
CA PRO A 713 -8.79 -58.89 -11.60
C PRO A 713 -9.33 -57.81 -12.54
N GLY A 714 -10.14 -58.18 -13.54
CA GLY A 714 -10.79 -57.25 -14.47
C GLY A 714 -12.22 -56.85 -14.11
N SER A 715 -12.82 -57.39 -13.04
CA SER A 715 -14.17 -56.98 -12.63
C SER A 715 -14.18 -55.73 -11.75
N ALA A 716 -13.04 -55.41 -11.13
CA ALA A 716 -12.87 -54.19 -10.35
C ALA A 716 -12.68 -52.97 -11.27
N ARG A 717 -13.39 -51.88 -10.97
CA ARG A 717 -13.20 -50.58 -11.60
C ARG A 717 -12.37 -49.68 -10.69
N SER A 718 -11.46 -48.91 -11.25
CA SER A 718 -10.63 -47.99 -10.46
C SER A 718 -10.35 -46.72 -11.22
N PHE A 719 -10.51 -45.59 -10.54
CA PHE A 719 -10.11 -44.29 -11.04
C PHE A 719 -9.24 -43.58 -9.99
N GLY A 720 -8.32 -42.76 -10.46
CA GLY A 720 -7.54 -41.87 -9.64
C GLY A 720 -8.21 -40.51 -9.56
N PHE A 721 -7.97 -39.78 -8.48
CA PHE A 721 -8.39 -38.39 -8.35
C PHE A 721 -7.19 -37.54 -7.93
N VAL A 722 -7.07 -36.36 -8.53
CA VAL A 722 -5.99 -35.42 -8.25
C VAL A 722 -6.56 -33.99 -8.32
N PRO A 723 -6.16 -33.08 -7.42
CA PRO A 723 -6.54 -31.68 -7.49
C PRO A 723 -6.16 -31.04 -8.82
N GLN A 724 -7.10 -30.30 -9.42
CA GLN A 724 -6.92 -29.65 -10.71
C GLN A 724 -5.73 -28.67 -10.70
N ALA A 725 -5.50 -27.98 -9.58
CA ALA A 725 -4.36 -27.09 -9.40
C ALA A 725 -2.99 -27.77 -9.55
N MET A 726 -2.91 -29.10 -9.35
CA MET A 726 -1.67 -29.88 -9.48
C MET A 726 -1.48 -30.47 -10.88
N GLN A 727 -2.43 -30.31 -11.81
CA GLN A 727 -2.39 -30.97 -13.13
C GLN A 727 -1.07 -30.75 -13.89
N GLY A 728 -0.57 -29.51 -13.93
CA GLY A 728 0.66 -29.18 -14.65
C GLY A 728 1.90 -29.82 -14.04
N ALA A 729 2.01 -29.85 -12.72
CA ALA A 729 3.15 -30.44 -12.01
C ALA A 729 3.07 -31.97 -11.95
N PHE A 730 1.85 -32.51 -11.81
CA PHE A 730 1.57 -33.93 -11.91
C PHE A 730 2.11 -34.49 -13.22
N TRP A 731 1.77 -33.89 -14.36
CA TRP A 731 2.27 -34.39 -15.65
C TRP A 731 3.78 -34.30 -15.80
N LYS A 732 4.42 -33.25 -15.25
CA LYS A 732 5.89 -33.16 -15.20
C LYS A 732 6.50 -34.30 -14.38
N ALA A 733 5.93 -34.59 -13.21
CA ALA A 733 6.38 -35.68 -12.34
C ALA A 733 6.21 -37.05 -13.00
N VAL A 734 5.09 -37.30 -13.68
CA VAL A 734 4.83 -38.54 -14.44
C VAL A 734 5.85 -38.75 -15.57
N VAL A 735 6.17 -37.70 -16.32
CA VAL A 735 7.18 -37.80 -17.39
C VAL A 735 8.56 -38.10 -16.80
N SER A 736 8.92 -37.45 -15.70
CA SER A 736 10.21 -37.69 -15.03
C SER A 736 10.36 -39.10 -14.45
N SER A 737 9.29 -39.68 -13.90
CA SER A 737 9.32 -41.05 -13.36
C SER A 737 9.41 -42.10 -14.48
N SER A 738 8.71 -41.88 -15.59
CA SER A 738 8.80 -42.75 -16.78
C SER A 738 10.17 -42.73 -17.48
N GLY A 739 10.90 -41.61 -17.39
CA GLY A 739 12.26 -41.47 -17.91
C GLY A 739 13.31 -42.20 -17.09
N ALA A 740 13.08 -42.37 -15.78
CA ALA A 740 13.99 -43.06 -14.87
C ALA A 740 13.98 -44.59 -15.09
N GLU A 741 12.83 -45.19 -15.44
CA GLU A 741 12.72 -46.64 -15.70
C GLU A 741 13.47 -47.11 -16.96
N LYS A 742 13.71 -46.23 -17.94
CA LYS A 742 14.51 -46.56 -19.14
C LYS A 742 16.03 -46.46 -18.93
N GLY A 743 16.49 -46.16 -17.71
CA GLY A 743 17.90 -45.90 -17.38
C GLY A 743 18.76 -47.10 -16.98
N HIS A 744 18.29 -48.35 -17.11
CA HIS A 744 19.12 -49.55 -16.89
C HIS A 744 19.31 -50.35 -18.19
N GLY A 745 20.03 -49.76 -19.14
CA GLY A 745 20.50 -50.49 -20.31
C GLY A 745 20.79 -49.63 -21.52
N GLY A 746 21.86 -48.83 -21.50
CA GLY A 746 22.37 -48.21 -22.72
C GLY A 746 23.21 -46.97 -22.49
N ARG A 747 24.53 -47.13 -22.54
CA ARG A 747 25.44 -46.01 -22.82
C ARG A 747 25.08 -45.44 -24.20
N GLY A 748 24.49 -44.24 -24.22
CA GLY A 748 24.19 -43.49 -25.43
C GLY A 748 24.27 -42.00 -25.16
N ARG A 749 25.39 -41.41 -25.58
CA ARG A 749 25.70 -39.97 -25.55
C ARG A 749 24.72 -39.20 -26.45
N GLY A 750 24.15 -38.11 -25.93
CA GLY A 750 23.37 -37.16 -26.72
C GLY A 750 22.96 -35.95 -25.89
N ASP A 751 23.69 -34.85 -26.06
CA ASP A 751 23.32 -33.52 -25.57
C ASP A 751 22.01 -33.07 -26.23
N GLY A 752 21.04 -32.66 -25.41
CA GLY A 752 19.78 -32.10 -25.86
C GLY A 752 18.89 -31.77 -24.67
N ALA A 753 19.09 -30.59 -24.07
CA ALA A 753 18.16 -30.02 -23.11
C ALA A 753 16.79 -29.82 -23.78
N PRO A 754 15.66 -30.27 -23.20
CA PRO A 754 14.36 -29.97 -23.76
C PRO A 754 14.01 -28.49 -23.48
N GLN A 755 13.85 -27.73 -24.56
CA GLN A 755 13.36 -26.35 -24.53
C GLN A 755 11.94 -26.32 -23.95
N SER A 756 11.76 -25.40 -22.99
CA SER A 756 10.47 -24.96 -22.47
C SER A 756 9.65 -24.28 -23.57
N GLY A 757 8.59 -24.91 -24.03
CA GLY A 757 7.63 -24.29 -24.96
C GLY A 757 6.33 -25.08 -25.02
N ASP A 758 5.22 -24.38 -24.77
CA ASP A 758 3.82 -24.75 -25.04
C ASP A 758 3.32 -26.15 -24.64
N TRP A 759 2.84 -26.26 -23.41
CA TRP A 759 1.93 -27.34 -23.00
C TRP A 759 0.56 -26.77 -22.65
N ALA A 760 -0.17 -26.34 -23.67
CA ALA A 760 -1.57 -25.98 -23.55
C ALA A 760 -2.45 -27.25 -23.45
N ALA A 761 -2.78 -27.64 -22.23
CA ALA A 761 -4.03 -28.26 -21.72
C ALA A 761 -4.87 -29.31 -22.53
N HIS A 762 -4.48 -29.82 -23.70
CA HIS A 762 -5.42 -30.54 -24.59
C HIS A 762 -4.96 -31.90 -25.11
N SER A 763 -3.95 -32.54 -24.51
CA SER A 763 -3.59 -33.90 -24.91
C SER A 763 -2.99 -34.69 -23.76
N SER A 764 -3.81 -35.49 -23.07
CA SER A 764 -3.31 -36.51 -22.15
C SER A 764 -2.42 -37.49 -22.92
N PRO A 765 -1.13 -37.68 -22.54
CA PRO A 765 -0.34 -38.76 -23.10
C PRO A 765 -0.97 -40.08 -22.64
N VAL A 766 -1.40 -40.92 -23.58
CA VAL A 766 -1.92 -42.27 -23.29
C VAL A 766 -0.75 -43.12 -22.76
N MET A 767 -0.58 -43.10 -21.44
CA MET A 767 0.43 -43.87 -20.72
C MET A 767 -0.18 -45.20 -20.29
N VAL A 768 0.42 -46.30 -20.78
CA VAL A 768 0.00 -47.67 -20.48
C VAL A 768 0.09 -47.90 -18.97
N GLY A 769 -1.04 -48.15 -18.32
CA GLY A 769 -1.10 -48.53 -16.90
C GLY A 769 -1.43 -47.40 -15.91
N MET A 770 -1.87 -46.20 -16.33
CA MET A 770 -2.51 -45.24 -15.41
C MET A 770 -4.04 -45.41 -15.39
N PRO A 771 -4.72 -45.16 -14.25
CA PRO A 771 -6.17 -45.20 -14.20
C PRO A 771 -6.73 -43.92 -14.85
N GLU A 772 -8.02 -43.90 -15.13
CA GLU A 772 -8.69 -42.64 -15.46
C GLU A 772 -8.51 -41.65 -14.30
N ILE A 773 -8.13 -40.41 -14.60
CA ILE A 773 -7.84 -39.38 -13.59
C ILE A 773 -8.96 -38.35 -13.59
N VAL A 774 -9.67 -38.24 -12.47
CA VAL A 774 -10.64 -37.19 -12.19
C VAL A 774 -9.91 -35.99 -11.61
N TRP A 775 -10.07 -34.83 -12.24
CA TRP A 775 -9.54 -33.57 -11.73
C TRP A 775 -10.54 -32.95 -10.77
N THR A 776 -10.18 -32.81 -9.51
CA THR A 776 -11.07 -32.26 -8.48
C THR A 776 -10.83 -30.77 -8.29
N ALA A 777 -11.89 -29.97 -8.13
CA ALA A 777 -11.77 -28.59 -7.68
C ALA A 777 -11.21 -28.49 -6.24
N SER A 778 -11.44 -29.52 -5.42
CA SER A 778 -10.84 -29.63 -4.08
C SER A 778 -9.32 -29.76 -4.14
N GLY A 779 -8.61 -28.96 -3.35
CA GLY A 779 -7.16 -29.00 -3.17
C GLY A 779 -6.66 -30.08 -2.21
N ARG A 780 -7.56 -30.80 -1.52
CA ARG A 780 -7.24 -31.61 -0.33
C ARG A 780 -7.00 -33.09 -0.60
N PHE A 781 -7.63 -33.68 -1.61
CA PHE A 781 -7.62 -35.14 -1.79
C PHE A 781 -6.91 -35.55 -3.08
N ALA A 782 -5.93 -36.44 -2.99
CA ALA A 782 -5.45 -37.18 -4.16
C ALA A 782 -5.31 -38.67 -3.81
N GLY A 783 -5.53 -39.56 -4.78
CA GLY A 783 -5.46 -40.99 -4.49
C GLY A 783 -6.20 -41.86 -5.49
N LEU A 784 -6.52 -43.07 -5.04
CA LEU A 784 -7.17 -44.10 -5.83
C LEU A 784 -8.42 -44.60 -5.10
N LEU A 785 -9.55 -44.64 -5.82
CA LEU A 785 -10.74 -45.36 -5.39
C LEU A 785 -10.94 -46.57 -6.32
N ARG A 786 -11.04 -47.77 -5.73
CA ARG A 786 -11.34 -49.01 -6.45
C ARG A 786 -12.67 -49.56 -5.99
N LEU A 787 -13.54 -49.89 -6.93
CA LEU A 787 -14.86 -50.46 -6.69
C LEU A 787 -14.83 -51.93 -7.10
N VAL A 788 -15.04 -52.82 -6.13
CA VAL A 788 -15.05 -54.27 -6.36
C VAL A 788 -16.50 -54.77 -6.31
N PRO A 789 -17.05 -55.30 -7.41
CA PRO A 789 -18.43 -55.77 -7.42
C PRO A 789 -18.61 -57.00 -6.54
N LEU A 790 -19.85 -57.22 -6.09
CA LEU A 790 -20.21 -58.45 -5.38
C LEU A 790 -20.37 -59.61 -6.38
N THR A 791 -20.14 -60.85 -5.92
CA THR A 791 -20.36 -62.05 -6.72
C THR A 791 -21.83 -62.18 -7.15
N THR A 792 -22.07 -62.78 -8.32
CA THR A 792 -23.42 -63.02 -8.82
C THR A 792 -24.26 -63.80 -7.79
N GLY A 793 -25.43 -63.27 -7.44
CA GLY A 793 -26.33 -63.86 -6.43
C GLY A 793 -26.06 -63.43 -4.98
N ALA A 794 -25.01 -62.64 -4.72
CA ALA A 794 -24.75 -62.07 -3.39
C ALA A 794 -25.54 -60.77 -3.10
N VAL A 795 -26.31 -60.27 -4.07
CA VAL A 795 -27.22 -59.14 -3.90
C VAL A 795 -28.63 -59.61 -4.20
N ARG A 796 -29.55 -59.38 -3.26
CA ARG A 796 -30.97 -59.66 -3.44
C ARG A 796 -31.79 -58.38 -3.25
N PRO A 797 -32.52 -57.94 -4.27
CA PRO A 797 -33.46 -56.84 -4.14
C PRO A 797 -34.74 -57.33 -3.46
N VAL A 798 -35.21 -56.59 -2.45
CA VAL A 798 -36.41 -56.87 -1.67
C VAL A 798 -37.45 -55.79 -1.95
N TRP A 799 -38.66 -56.21 -2.29
CA TRP A 799 -39.79 -55.30 -2.50
C TRP A 799 -40.48 -54.99 -1.16
N PRO A 800 -41.11 -53.81 -1.01
CA PRO A 800 -41.73 -53.39 0.24
C PRO A 800 -42.68 -54.42 0.86
N GLU A 801 -43.50 -55.08 0.03
CA GLU A 801 -44.45 -56.12 0.46
C GLU A 801 -43.77 -57.37 1.07
N GLU A 802 -42.53 -57.67 0.68
CA GLU A 802 -41.75 -58.80 1.21
C GLU A 802 -40.98 -58.41 2.48
N ALA A 803 -40.60 -57.13 2.62
CA ALA A 803 -39.88 -56.60 3.76
C ALA A 803 -40.73 -56.58 5.04
N ASP A 804 -42.02 -56.20 4.94
CA ASP A 804 -42.95 -56.15 6.08
C ASP A 804 -43.35 -57.55 6.61
N VAL A 805 -43.35 -58.56 5.73
CA VAL A 805 -43.71 -59.95 6.07
C VAL A 805 -42.61 -60.67 6.85
N GLY A 806 -41.33 -60.33 6.61
CA GLY A 806 -40.19 -60.92 7.33
C GLY A 806 -40.11 -60.53 8.80
N THR A 807 -40.66 -59.37 9.20
CA THR A 807 -40.63 -58.88 10.59
C THR A 807 -41.67 -59.51 11.51
N THR A 808 -42.69 -60.18 10.97
CA THR A 808 -43.81 -60.72 11.77
C THR A 808 -43.68 -62.21 12.10
N SER A 809 -42.74 -62.97 11.52
CA SER A 809 -42.70 -64.45 11.70
C SER A 809 -41.81 -64.99 12.83
N SER A 810 -41.16 -64.16 13.65
CA SER A 810 -40.21 -64.64 14.68
C SER A 810 -40.73 -64.75 16.11
N ARG A 811 -42.04 -64.57 16.39
CA ARG A 811 -42.59 -64.84 17.73
C ARG A 811 -43.91 -65.62 17.68
N ASP A 812 -43.89 -66.74 18.41
CA ASP A 812 -44.97 -67.67 18.74
C ASP A 812 -45.56 -68.53 17.61
N ALA A 813 -44.97 -69.71 17.46
CA ALA A 813 -45.71 -70.91 17.05
C ALA A 813 -45.26 -72.12 17.89
N THR A 814 -45.85 -72.25 19.07
CA THR A 814 -45.89 -73.48 19.85
C THR A 814 -46.47 -74.61 18.97
N PRO A 815 -45.87 -75.81 18.93
CA PRO A 815 -46.39 -76.89 18.11
C PRO A 815 -47.67 -77.48 18.74
N PRO A 816 -48.70 -77.85 17.97
CA PRO A 816 -49.84 -78.58 18.52
C PRO A 816 -49.45 -80.03 18.84
N PRO A 817 -50.05 -80.65 19.88
CA PRO A 817 -49.73 -82.01 20.24
C PRO A 817 -50.34 -83.00 19.26
N SER A 818 -49.56 -84.05 19.01
CA SER A 818 -49.87 -85.28 18.29
C SER A 818 -51.16 -85.98 18.71
N ALA A 819 -51.97 -86.40 17.73
CA ALA A 819 -52.98 -87.45 17.87
C ALA A 819 -52.93 -88.45 16.68
N SER A 820 -52.40 -89.64 16.99
CA SER A 820 -52.74 -90.99 16.50
C SER A 820 -53.28 -91.28 15.07
N ARG A 821 -52.52 -92.14 14.35
CA ARG A 821 -52.90 -93.31 13.49
C ARG A 821 -54.39 -93.73 13.53
N ALA A 822 -55.08 -94.25 12.51
CA ALA A 822 -54.83 -94.79 11.15
C ALA A 822 -56.24 -95.13 10.51
N PRO A 823 -56.42 -96.02 9.50
CA PRO A 823 -56.02 -96.04 8.07
C PRO A 823 -57.20 -96.30 7.08
N GLY A 824 -56.94 -96.27 5.76
CA GLY A 824 -57.81 -96.77 4.67
C GLY A 824 -58.78 -95.72 4.10
N GLU A 825 -59.21 -95.68 2.85
CA GLU A 825 -59.19 -96.59 1.70
C GLU A 825 -59.51 -95.76 0.44
N ALA A 826 -59.04 -96.24 -0.72
CA ALA A 826 -59.52 -96.08 -2.10
C ALA A 826 -60.30 -94.82 -2.56
N GLY A 827 -59.83 -94.24 -3.68
CA GLY A 827 -60.55 -93.31 -4.54
C GLY A 827 -59.64 -92.62 -5.53
#